data_AF-A0AAJ2CAS8-F1
#
_entry.id   AF-A0AAJ2CAS8-F1
#
_cell.length_a   1.000
_cell.length_b   1.000
_cell.length_c   1.000
_cell.angle_alpha   90.00
_cell.angle_beta   90.00
_cell.angle_gamma   90.00
#
_symmetry.space_group_name_H-M   'P 1'
#
loop_
_entity.id
_entity.type
_entity.pdbx_description
1 polymer ?
#
loop_
_entity_poly.entity_id
_entity_poly.type
_entity_poly.pdbx_seq_one_letter_code
_entity_poly.pdbx_strand_id
1 'polypeptide(L)'
;MIRHGFSIRPCALLAAIAMLAATPQAMAQRVIVNPSFESNDPQGPGAANYQIYPNGSVIGWDSASGEIELWDTNFQSVPAYAGAVFAEMNANVPGALYQNICMVNGESIGWTFAHRARAGGPTTQTARFQIASSGGTLIQALATQSSAINNVWNVNSGSTTYTGASGIQRVQFVTSDAGSLGNFLDDIRITLNPFIELSTASASGVESLATANLPTLTVNGTLFTARTVNVSITGGTAVRGTDYTTPGGGATFTVTIPAGTYQNAAVPLGIQIVDDTANEGSETIQIALNPGTGYTVSSTSSCGGAARTASTYTITDNDSPVVLTKNWVTGIVGDAVSLAISGGFGASAGTSTVGGGATNATAVAIPGSTLTLTEAYTTGAAANYNSSIECRRNSDNVVVATGGSGLSRTVVMPSGTSLTCTWTNSRRSATLVVRKTWVNAVTTNAVTVATSGLINNASLASVANSANETDTNAAVTVYAAETAALGETFTVGNGANYSQALACTGNGTALAGNLLTVNPADTAIVCTFTNSYVVPLAIAKTSAAFSDPVNGTVNPKLIPGAFANYSLTVTAPASTSPTNNSVVVTDALPANLSLFVGTYAPGSGPIAFAAGASGLTYSFASLASTTDDLEFSSNGGASWTYVPTADVNGVDAAVTHVRIRPKGPMAAGSSFTINLRGLVE
;
A
#
# COMPACT_ATOMS: atom_id res chain seq x y z
N MET A 1 -3.77 49.19 -59.89
CA MET A 1 -2.43 48.65 -59.60
C MET A 1 -2.59 47.25 -59.04
N ILE A 2 -1.76 46.35 -59.54
CA ILE A 2 -1.85 44.88 -59.53
C ILE A 2 -1.87 44.29 -58.11
N ARG A 3 -2.69 43.25 -57.89
CA ARG A 3 -2.25 42.06 -57.13
C ARG A 3 -3.08 40.80 -57.47
N HIS A 4 -2.32 39.77 -57.82
CA HIS A 4 -2.70 38.42 -58.19
C HIS A 4 -3.33 37.63 -57.03
N GLY A 5 -4.25 36.72 -57.37
CA GLY A 5 -4.61 35.56 -56.55
C GLY A 5 -4.64 34.30 -57.44
N PHE A 6 -3.57 33.52 -57.38
CA PHE A 6 -3.43 32.22 -58.05
C PHE A 6 -4.42 31.21 -57.46
N SER A 7 -5.22 30.55 -58.30
CA SER A 7 -5.96 29.33 -57.96
C SER A 7 -5.30 28.15 -58.67
N ILE A 8 -4.57 27.34 -57.90
CA ILE A 8 -3.94 26.10 -58.37
C ILE A 8 -4.99 24.99 -58.22
N ARG A 9 -5.45 24.44 -59.35
CA ARG A 9 -6.22 23.19 -59.41
C ARG A 9 -5.25 22.01 -59.33
N PRO A 10 -5.37 21.06 -58.36
CA PRO A 10 -4.68 19.80 -58.47
C PRO A 10 -5.45 18.87 -59.42
N CYS A 11 -4.76 18.42 -60.46
CA CYS A 11 -5.19 17.37 -61.38
C CYS A 11 -5.15 16.03 -60.62
N ALA A 12 -6.32 15.51 -60.24
CA ALA A 12 -6.43 14.17 -59.65
C ALA A 12 -6.41 13.13 -60.77
N LEU A 13 -5.27 12.50 -60.99
CA LEU A 13 -5.12 11.32 -61.82
C LEU A 13 -5.76 10.13 -61.06
N LEU A 14 -7.00 9.76 -61.40
CA LEU A 14 -7.63 8.53 -60.88
C LEU A 14 -6.91 7.32 -61.50
N ALA A 15 -5.99 6.71 -60.74
CA ALA A 15 -5.54 5.35 -61.03
C ALA A 15 -6.66 4.39 -60.59
N ALA A 16 -7.33 3.78 -61.57
CA ALA A 16 -8.28 2.70 -61.32
C ALA A 16 -7.53 1.49 -60.76
N ILE A 17 -7.56 1.33 -59.43
CA ILE A 17 -7.14 0.09 -58.78
C ILE A 17 -8.21 -0.94 -59.11
N ALA A 18 -7.89 -1.84 -60.03
CA ALA A 18 -8.65 -3.07 -60.20
C ALA A 18 -8.54 -3.86 -58.89
N MET A 19 -9.56 -3.75 -58.03
CA MET A 19 -9.75 -4.70 -56.95
C MET A 19 -10.05 -6.06 -57.60
N LEU A 20 -9.03 -6.91 -57.71
CA LEU A 20 -9.26 -8.33 -57.86
C LEU A 20 -10.01 -8.77 -56.60
N ALA A 21 -11.32 -9.00 -56.74
CA ALA A 21 -12.08 -9.71 -55.74
C ALA A 21 -11.43 -11.09 -55.59
N ALA A 22 -10.70 -11.31 -54.49
CA ALA A 22 -10.22 -12.63 -54.13
C ALA A 22 -11.45 -13.53 -54.02
N THR A 23 -11.50 -14.56 -54.86
CA THR A 23 -12.51 -15.62 -54.74
C THR A 23 -12.44 -16.17 -53.32
N PRO A 24 -13.57 -16.40 -52.64
CA PRO A 24 -13.54 -17.06 -51.33
C PRO A 24 -12.82 -18.39 -51.50
N GLN A 25 -11.66 -18.51 -50.86
CA GLN A 25 -10.86 -19.73 -50.96
C GLN A 25 -11.64 -20.84 -50.27
N ALA A 26 -11.92 -21.90 -51.01
CA ALA A 26 -12.65 -23.04 -50.47
C ALA A 26 -11.81 -23.76 -49.40
N MET A 27 -12.53 -24.29 -48.40
CA MET A 27 -11.94 -24.95 -47.24
C MET A 27 -11.00 -26.08 -47.67
N ALA A 28 -9.90 -26.27 -46.92
CA ALA A 28 -8.92 -27.32 -47.21
C ALA A 28 -9.43 -28.70 -46.79
N GLN A 29 -10.46 -29.26 -47.43
CA GLN A 29 -10.94 -30.60 -47.11
C GLN A 29 -9.81 -31.63 -47.29
N ARG A 30 -9.47 -32.32 -46.20
CA ARG A 30 -8.38 -33.32 -46.11
C ARG A 30 -8.86 -34.66 -45.55
N VAL A 31 -10.14 -34.74 -45.22
CA VAL A 31 -10.82 -35.92 -44.64
C VAL A 31 -11.84 -36.41 -45.67
N ILE A 32 -11.86 -37.73 -45.89
CA ILE A 32 -12.95 -38.38 -46.64
C ILE A 32 -14.16 -38.50 -45.72
N VAL A 33 -15.25 -37.88 -46.13
CA VAL A 33 -16.51 -37.88 -45.35
C VAL A 33 -17.34 -39.08 -45.80
N ASN A 34 -17.96 -39.78 -44.84
CA ASN A 34 -18.82 -40.94 -45.13
C ASN A 34 -18.16 -42.03 -46.03
N PRO A 35 -16.96 -42.52 -45.68
CA PRO A 35 -16.15 -43.41 -46.53
C PRO A 35 -16.79 -44.78 -46.86
N SER A 36 -17.75 -45.22 -46.04
CA SER A 36 -18.53 -46.46 -46.22
C SER A 36 -20.04 -46.18 -46.36
N PHE A 37 -20.44 -44.94 -46.63
CA PHE A 37 -21.83 -44.55 -46.91
C PHE A 37 -22.85 -44.71 -45.76
N GLU A 38 -22.45 -45.25 -44.60
CA GLU A 38 -23.26 -45.51 -43.41
C GLU A 38 -24.10 -44.34 -42.88
N SER A 39 -23.74 -43.08 -43.19
CA SER A 39 -24.54 -41.91 -42.79
C SER A 39 -25.86 -41.76 -43.58
N ASN A 40 -26.05 -42.56 -44.63
CA ASN A 40 -27.19 -42.51 -45.54
C ASN A 40 -27.76 -43.92 -45.77
N ASP A 41 -28.29 -44.52 -44.71
CA ASP A 41 -28.94 -45.83 -44.74
C ASP A 41 -30.27 -45.77 -45.53
N PRO A 42 -30.46 -46.59 -46.58
CA PRO A 42 -31.72 -46.76 -47.31
C PRO A 42 -32.94 -47.23 -46.48
N GLN A 43 -32.78 -47.59 -45.20
CA GLN A 43 -33.76 -48.36 -44.44
C GLN A 43 -35.22 -47.82 -44.37
N GLY A 44 -36.13 -48.73 -44.72
CA GLY A 44 -37.48 -48.92 -44.15
C GLY A 44 -37.64 -50.37 -43.63
N PRO A 45 -38.75 -50.75 -42.95
CA PRO A 45 -38.87 -52.10 -42.38
C PRO A 45 -39.02 -53.19 -43.46
N GLY A 46 -38.10 -54.17 -43.55
CA GLY A 46 -38.18 -55.28 -44.53
C GLY A 46 -36.85 -55.96 -44.89
N ALA A 47 -36.84 -56.66 -46.04
CA ALA A 47 -35.64 -57.25 -46.66
C ALA A 47 -34.71 -56.18 -47.26
N ALA A 48 -33.44 -56.53 -47.52
CA ALA A 48 -32.44 -55.63 -48.10
C ALA A 48 -33.00 -54.83 -49.30
N ASN A 49 -32.95 -53.51 -49.21
CA ASN A 49 -33.51 -52.58 -50.19
C ASN A 49 -32.40 -51.70 -50.79
N TYR A 50 -32.80 -50.82 -51.72
CA TYR A 50 -31.94 -49.77 -52.26
C TYR A 50 -32.68 -48.44 -52.29
N GLN A 51 -31.93 -47.35 -52.27
CA GLN A 51 -32.45 -46.00 -52.41
C GLN A 51 -31.56 -45.18 -53.35
N ILE A 52 -32.19 -44.46 -54.28
CA ILE A 52 -31.54 -43.49 -55.15
C ILE A 52 -31.67 -42.11 -54.51
N TYR A 53 -30.54 -41.46 -54.27
CA TYR A 53 -30.43 -40.13 -53.73
C TYR A 53 -30.03 -39.13 -54.82
N PRO A 54 -30.66 -37.95 -54.90
CA PRO A 54 -30.20 -36.91 -55.81
C PRO A 54 -28.83 -36.36 -55.36
N ASN A 55 -28.04 -35.88 -56.32
CA ASN A 55 -26.70 -35.33 -56.06
C ASN A 55 -26.71 -34.32 -54.90
N GLY A 56 -25.72 -34.43 -54.02
CA GLY A 56 -25.59 -33.58 -52.82
C GLY A 56 -26.40 -34.05 -51.61
N SER A 57 -27.20 -35.13 -51.73
CA SER A 57 -27.97 -35.68 -50.58
C SER A 57 -27.21 -36.75 -49.79
N VAL A 58 -26.22 -37.40 -50.39
CA VAL A 58 -25.31 -38.31 -49.68
C VAL A 58 -24.19 -37.46 -49.10
N ILE A 59 -24.05 -37.46 -47.77
CA ILE A 59 -23.11 -36.55 -47.12
C ILE A 59 -21.67 -36.86 -47.57
N GLY A 60 -20.99 -35.82 -48.04
CA GLY A 60 -19.60 -35.91 -48.49
C GLY A 60 -19.40 -36.36 -49.94
N TRP A 61 -20.42 -36.93 -50.60
CA TRP A 61 -20.27 -37.51 -51.93
C TRP A 61 -21.13 -36.80 -52.97
N ASP A 62 -20.49 -36.43 -54.08
CA ASP A 62 -21.14 -35.98 -55.30
C ASP A 62 -21.04 -37.05 -56.40
N SER A 63 -21.94 -36.95 -57.37
CA SER A 63 -22.07 -37.80 -58.53
C SER A 63 -22.09 -37.00 -59.81
N ALA A 64 -21.28 -37.41 -60.79
CA ALA A 64 -21.30 -36.82 -62.12
C ALA A 64 -22.53 -37.22 -62.94
N SER A 65 -23.27 -38.26 -62.56
CA SER A 65 -24.52 -38.67 -63.20
C SER A 65 -25.75 -37.99 -62.60
N GLY A 66 -25.60 -37.20 -61.52
CA GLY A 66 -26.67 -36.45 -60.86
C GLY A 66 -27.39 -37.22 -59.75
N GLU A 67 -27.08 -38.51 -59.55
CA GLU A 67 -27.71 -39.38 -58.56
C GLU A 67 -26.68 -40.37 -57.97
N ILE A 68 -26.92 -40.81 -56.73
CA ILE A 68 -26.14 -41.83 -56.02
C ILE A 68 -27.10 -42.90 -55.53
N GLU A 69 -26.85 -44.16 -55.89
CA GLU A 69 -27.66 -45.29 -55.44
C GLU A 69 -26.92 -46.03 -54.32
N LEU A 70 -27.58 -46.17 -53.17
CA LEU A 70 -27.06 -46.88 -52.00
C LEU A 70 -27.89 -48.13 -51.75
N TRP A 71 -27.22 -49.19 -51.32
CA TRP A 71 -27.76 -50.52 -51.13
C TRP A 71 -27.51 -51.03 -49.72
N ASP A 72 -28.49 -51.75 -49.18
CA ASP A 72 -28.36 -52.42 -47.90
C ASP A 72 -27.46 -53.66 -47.99
N THR A 73 -26.78 -53.94 -46.88
CA THR A 73 -26.07 -55.19 -46.63
C THR A 73 -26.95 -56.41 -46.87
N ASN A 74 -26.34 -57.51 -47.30
CA ASN A 74 -27.01 -58.76 -47.70
C ASN A 74 -27.84 -58.69 -48.99
N PHE A 75 -27.79 -57.59 -49.74
CA PHE A 75 -28.28 -57.62 -51.13
C PHE A 75 -27.55 -58.71 -51.93
N GLN A 76 -28.32 -59.56 -52.61
CA GLN A 76 -27.86 -60.80 -53.27
C GLN A 76 -27.17 -61.80 -52.31
N SER A 77 -27.55 -61.79 -51.02
CA SER A 77 -26.96 -62.64 -49.97
C SER A 77 -25.46 -62.43 -49.74
N VAL A 78 -24.95 -61.23 -50.05
CA VAL A 78 -23.56 -60.85 -49.78
C VAL A 78 -23.57 -59.70 -48.79
N PRO A 79 -22.94 -59.86 -47.62
CA PRO A 79 -22.77 -58.75 -46.67
C PRO A 79 -22.04 -57.56 -47.32
N ALA A 80 -22.34 -56.35 -46.88
CA ALA A 80 -21.50 -55.18 -47.15
C ALA A 80 -20.06 -55.46 -46.69
N TYR A 81 -19.07 -54.82 -47.31
CA TYR A 81 -17.67 -55.04 -46.93
C TYR A 81 -17.37 -54.37 -45.58
N ALA A 82 -17.92 -53.18 -45.36
CA ALA A 82 -17.94 -52.49 -44.08
C ALA A 82 -19.38 -52.07 -43.75
N GLY A 83 -19.73 -52.10 -42.47
CA GLY A 83 -21.02 -51.60 -41.98
C GLY A 83 -22.24 -52.29 -42.61
N ALA A 84 -23.24 -51.49 -42.96
CA ALA A 84 -24.55 -51.93 -43.44
C ALA A 84 -24.90 -51.38 -44.82
N VAL A 85 -24.10 -50.48 -45.42
CA VAL A 85 -24.44 -49.77 -46.66
C VAL A 85 -23.28 -49.84 -47.65
N PHE A 86 -23.57 -49.89 -48.95
CA PHE A 86 -22.56 -49.69 -50.01
C PHE A 86 -23.16 -48.96 -51.20
N ALA A 87 -22.32 -48.33 -52.03
CA ALA A 87 -22.77 -47.52 -53.15
C ALA A 87 -22.66 -48.27 -54.49
N GLU A 88 -23.62 -48.05 -55.41
CA GLU A 88 -23.51 -48.43 -56.81
C GLU A 88 -23.00 -47.24 -57.64
N MET A 89 -21.87 -47.41 -58.35
CA MET A 89 -21.28 -46.31 -59.12
C MET A 89 -22.10 -45.89 -60.34
N ASN A 90 -22.86 -46.81 -60.92
CA ASN A 90 -23.67 -46.61 -62.12
C ASN A 90 -25.15 -46.78 -61.81
N ALA A 91 -25.66 -45.97 -60.87
CA ALA A 91 -27.06 -45.93 -60.43
C ALA A 91 -28.09 -46.01 -61.58
N ASN A 92 -27.86 -45.28 -62.68
CA ASN A 92 -28.72 -45.26 -63.87
C ASN A 92 -27.92 -45.25 -65.17
N VAL A 93 -26.84 -44.48 -65.18
CA VAL A 93 -25.88 -44.36 -66.30
C VAL A 93 -24.45 -44.46 -65.76
N PRO A 94 -23.46 -44.81 -66.60
CA PRO A 94 -22.06 -44.78 -66.19
C PRO A 94 -21.68 -43.37 -65.69
N GLY A 95 -21.07 -43.30 -64.50
CA GLY A 95 -20.83 -42.04 -63.81
C GLY A 95 -19.59 -42.06 -62.93
N ALA A 96 -19.42 -40.99 -62.17
CA ALA A 96 -18.31 -40.80 -61.24
C ALA A 96 -18.84 -40.45 -59.85
N LEU A 97 -18.39 -41.14 -58.81
CA LEU A 97 -18.59 -40.74 -57.41
C LEU A 97 -17.34 -40.04 -56.91
N TYR A 98 -17.46 -38.85 -56.34
CA TYR A 98 -16.29 -38.03 -55.98
C TYR A 98 -16.47 -37.19 -54.73
N GLN A 99 -15.33 -36.82 -54.13
CA GLN A 99 -15.23 -35.72 -53.16
C GLN A 99 -14.20 -34.71 -53.65
N ASN A 100 -14.42 -33.44 -53.34
CA ASN A 100 -13.45 -32.38 -53.60
C ASN A 100 -12.44 -32.31 -52.45
N ILE A 101 -11.19 -32.66 -52.71
CA ILE A 101 -10.13 -32.74 -51.70
C ILE A 101 -9.00 -31.79 -52.07
N CYS A 102 -8.40 -31.16 -51.06
CA CYS A 102 -7.26 -30.28 -51.25
C CYS A 102 -5.97 -31.10 -51.45
N MET A 103 -5.53 -31.21 -52.70
CA MET A 103 -4.34 -31.95 -53.11
C MET A 103 -3.11 -31.03 -53.21
N VAL A 104 -1.92 -31.56 -52.95
CA VAL A 104 -0.63 -30.87 -53.01
C VAL A 104 0.31 -31.62 -53.94
N ASN A 105 0.80 -30.95 -54.98
CA ASN A 105 1.76 -31.52 -55.93
C ASN A 105 2.97 -32.14 -55.19
N GLY A 106 3.31 -33.37 -55.55
CA GLY A 106 4.42 -34.10 -54.96
C GLY A 106 4.10 -34.83 -53.66
N GLU A 107 2.87 -34.73 -53.13
CA GLU A 107 2.50 -35.49 -51.93
C GLU A 107 2.18 -36.96 -52.23
N SER A 108 2.28 -37.82 -51.20
CA SER A 108 1.85 -39.20 -51.31
C SER A 108 0.34 -39.31 -51.12
N ILE A 109 -0.32 -40.03 -52.03
CA ILE A 109 -1.70 -40.48 -51.91
C ILE A 109 -1.71 -42.00 -51.81
N GLY A 110 -2.22 -42.52 -50.69
CA GLY A 110 -2.53 -43.93 -50.49
C GLY A 110 -4.02 -44.17 -50.58
N TRP A 111 -4.43 -45.37 -50.99
CA TRP A 111 -5.84 -45.76 -51.02
C TRP A 111 -6.04 -47.21 -50.65
N THR A 112 -7.22 -47.50 -50.11
CA THR A 112 -7.86 -48.80 -50.22
C THR A 112 -9.37 -48.62 -50.41
N PHE A 113 -9.99 -49.50 -51.20
CA PHE A 113 -11.44 -49.55 -51.37
C PHE A 113 -11.87 -50.96 -51.78
N ALA A 114 -13.05 -51.37 -51.35
CA ALA A 114 -13.66 -52.62 -51.76
C ALA A 114 -14.52 -52.40 -53.01
N HIS A 115 -14.39 -53.30 -53.99
CA HIS A 115 -15.13 -53.26 -55.24
C HIS A 115 -15.73 -54.63 -55.58
N ARG A 116 -17.01 -54.67 -55.92
CA ARG A 116 -17.72 -55.91 -56.26
C ARG A 116 -18.57 -55.75 -57.52
N ALA A 117 -18.52 -56.77 -58.37
CA ALA A 117 -19.38 -56.86 -59.53
C ALA A 117 -20.78 -57.40 -59.17
N ARG A 118 -21.82 -56.90 -59.84
CA ARG A 118 -23.21 -57.32 -59.62
C ARG A 118 -23.68 -58.27 -60.72
N ALA A 119 -24.37 -59.35 -60.34
CA ALA A 119 -24.99 -60.26 -61.30
C ALA A 119 -26.03 -59.52 -62.16
N GLY A 120 -26.01 -59.77 -63.48
CA GLY A 120 -26.87 -59.11 -64.46
C GLY A 120 -26.13 -58.13 -65.39
N GLY A 121 -24.99 -57.58 -64.96
CA GLY A 121 -24.15 -56.70 -65.78
C GLY A 121 -23.08 -57.45 -66.61
N PRO A 122 -22.08 -56.72 -67.14
CA PRO A 122 -20.93 -57.32 -67.83
C PRO A 122 -20.21 -58.37 -66.96
N THR A 123 -19.64 -59.40 -67.59
CA THR A 123 -18.96 -60.51 -66.89
C THR A 123 -17.78 -60.05 -66.02
N THR A 124 -17.21 -58.89 -66.34
CA THR A 124 -16.22 -58.18 -65.54
C THR A 124 -16.64 -56.71 -65.46
N GLN A 125 -16.66 -56.17 -64.25
CA GLN A 125 -16.99 -54.76 -63.98
C GLN A 125 -15.76 -54.03 -63.46
N THR A 126 -15.60 -52.77 -63.82
CA THR A 126 -14.37 -52.01 -63.66
C THR A 126 -14.58 -50.67 -62.97
N ALA A 127 -14.08 -50.56 -61.74
CA ALA A 127 -13.92 -49.29 -61.05
C ALA A 127 -12.53 -48.70 -61.27
N ARG A 128 -12.46 -47.44 -61.70
CA ARG A 128 -11.22 -46.68 -61.85
C ARG A 128 -11.14 -45.62 -60.78
N PHE A 129 -10.13 -45.70 -59.93
CA PHE A 129 -9.82 -44.65 -58.96
C PHE A 129 -8.86 -43.64 -59.59
N GLN A 130 -9.24 -42.36 -59.59
CA GLN A 130 -8.58 -41.31 -60.35
C GLN A 130 -8.66 -39.96 -59.62
N ILE A 131 -7.74 -39.06 -59.96
CA ILE A 131 -7.82 -37.64 -59.64
C ILE A 131 -8.23 -36.89 -60.91
N ALA A 132 -9.19 -35.99 -60.79
CA ALA A 132 -9.64 -35.12 -61.87
C ALA A 132 -9.71 -33.66 -61.43
N SER A 133 -9.75 -32.76 -62.40
CA SER A 133 -9.99 -31.34 -62.16
C SER A 133 -11.38 -31.13 -61.54
N SER A 134 -11.63 -29.94 -61.00
CA SER A 134 -12.96 -29.54 -60.55
C SER A 134 -14.05 -29.61 -61.64
N GLY A 135 -13.66 -29.70 -62.92
CA GLY A 135 -14.56 -29.93 -64.06
C GLY A 135 -14.66 -31.39 -64.52
N GLY A 136 -14.02 -32.34 -63.83
CA GLY A 136 -14.07 -33.78 -64.16
C GLY A 136 -13.05 -34.24 -65.21
N THR A 137 -12.14 -33.38 -65.66
CA THR A 137 -11.06 -33.78 -66.59
C THR A 137 -10.01 -34.60 -65.85
N LEU A 138 -9.66 -35.79 -66.36
CA LEU A 138 -8.64 -36.65 -65.77
C LEU A 138 -7.30 -35.89 -65.61
N ILE A 139 -6.78 -35.88 -64.39
CA ILE A 139 -5.45 -35.37 -64.05
C ILE A 139 -4.48 -36.53 -63.88
N GLN A 140 -4.88 -37.56 -63.13
CA GLN A 140 -4.03 -38.71 -62.85
C GLN A 140 -4.86 -39.97 -62.62
N ALA A 141 -4.53 -41.04 -63.33
CA ALA A 141 -5.09 -42.36 -63.05
C ALA A 141 -4.30 -43.01 -61.90
N LEU A 142 -4.99 -43.58 -60.90
CA LEU A 142 -4.37 -44.15 -59.72
C LEU A 142 -4.46 -45.68 -59.71
N ALA A 143 -5.68 -46.21 -59.85
CA ALA A 143 -5.92 -47.65 -59.88
C ALA A 143 -7.08 -48.01 -60.80
N THR A 144 -7.07 -49.25 -61.27
CA THR A 144 -8.20 -49.89 -61.95
C THR A 144 -8.43 -51.23 -61.28
N GLN A 145 -9.63 -51.44 -60.75
CA GLN A 145 -10.06 -52.70 -60.17
C GLN A 145 -11.11 -53.33 -61.07
N SER A 146 -10.77 -54.49 -61.63
CA SER A 146 -11.72 -55.31 -62.37
C SER A 146 -12.19 -56.46 -61.49
N SER A 147 -13.50 -56.60 -61.32
CA SER A 147 -14.12 -57.66 -60.51
C SER A 147 -15.00 -58.53 -61.40
N ALA A 148 -14.89 -59.85 -61.27
CA ALA A 148 -15.76 -60.80 -61.97
C ALA A 148 -17.07 -61.00 -61.20
N ILE A 149 -18.14 -61.42 -61.89
CA ILE A 149 -19.41 -61.78 -61.26
C ILE A 149 -19.24 -63.11 -60.50
N ASN A 150 -18.92 -63.02 -59.21
CA ASN A 150 -18.71 -64.19 -58.33
C ASN A 150 -19.13 -63.96 -56.88
N ASN A 151 -19.86 -62.87 -56.59
CA ASN A 151 -20.29 -62.48 -55.24
C ASN A 151 -19.15 -62.21 -54.24
N VAL A 152 -17.95 -61.85 -54.71
CA VAL A 152 -16.79 -61.54 -53.85
C VAL A 152 -16.44 -60.06 -53.91
N TRP A 153 -16.18 -59.46 -52.74
CA TRP A 153 -15.56 -58.14 -52.63
C TRP A 153 -14.06 -58.24 -52.93
N ASN A 154 -13.59 -57.42 -53.87
CA ASN A 154 -12.18 -57.34 -54.24
C ASN A 154 -11.63 -56.04 -53.66
N VAL A 155 -10.58 -56.13 -52.84
CA VAL A 155 -9.98 -54.96 -52.23
C VAL A 155 -8.85 -54.46 -53.12
N ASN A 156 -8.97 -53.23 -53.57
CA ASN A 156 -7.85 -52.53 -54.20
C ASN A 156 -7.09 -51.76 -53.12
N SER A 157 -5.76 -51.82 -53.17
CA SER A 157 -4.91 -51.01 -52.30
C SER A 157 -3.67 -50.57 -53.05
N GLY A 158 -3.20 -49.37 -52.81
CA GLY A 158 -1.99 -48.86 -53.42
C GLY A 158 -1.60 -47.49 -52.89
N SER A 159 -0.46 -47.00 -53.38
CA SER A 159 -0.02 -45.65 -53.12
C SER A 159 0.81 -45.13 -54.28
N THR A 160 0.74 -43.82 -54.54
CA THR A 160 1.60 -43.16 -55.52
C THR A 160 1.88 -41.72 -55.08
N THR A 161 2.69 -41.01 -55.87
CA THR A 161 2.89 -39.57 -55.73
C THR A 161 1.91 -38.82 -56.62
N TYR A 162 1.22 -37.83 -56.08
CA TYR A 162 0.33 -36.96 -56.85
C TYR A 162 1.15 -36.00 -57.71
N THR A 163 0.92 -36.02 -59.03
CA THR A 163 1.70 -35.25 -60.01
C THR A 163 0.94 -34.06 -60.60
N GLY A 164 -0.34 -33.90 -60.28
CA GLY A 164 -1.15 -32.78 -60.76
C GLY A 164 -0.90 -31.48 -59.98
N ALA A 165 -1.52 -30.38 -60.42
CA ALA A 165 -1.40 -29.09 -59.75
C ALA A 165 -1.99 -29.13 -58.32
N SER A 166 -1.35 -28.43 -57.39
CA SER A 166 -1.91 -28.20 -56.04
C SER A 166 -3.21 -27.42 -56.13
N GLY A 167 -4.17 -27.74 -55.24
CA GLY A 167 -5.48 -27.12 -55.20
C GLY A 167 -6.58 -28.13 -54.96
N ILE A 168 -7.82 -27.67 -55.08
CA ILE A 168 -8.99 -28.54 -54.93
C ILE A 168 -9.12 -29.40 -56.17
N GLN A 169 -9.08 -30.71 -55.98
CA GLN A 169 -9.24 -31.70 -57.03
C GLN A 169 -10.34 -32.68 -56.68
N ARG A 170 -10.97 -33.26 -57.69
CA ARG A 170 -11.92 -34.34 -57.53
C ARG A 170 -11.15 -35.63 -57.32
N VAL A 171 -11.29 -36.20 -56.13
CA VAL A 171 -10.88 -37.58 -55.84
C VAL A 171 -12.08 -38.45 -56.19
N GLN A 172 -11.98 -39.18 -57.30
CA GLN A 172 -13.15 -39.80 -57.93
C GLN A 172 -12.96 -41.28 -58.25
N PHE A 173 -14.08 -42.00 -58.21
CA PHE A 173 -14.24 -43.36 -58.71
C PHE A 173 -15.12 -43.30 -59.95
N VAL A 174 -14.63 -43.82 -61.08
CA VAL A 174 -15.32 -43.78 -62.38
C VAL A 174 -15.47 -45.18 -62.96
N THR A 175 -16.64 -45.47 -63.54
CA THR A 175 -16.86 -46.65 -64.38
C THR A 175 -17.33 -46.23 -65.78
N SER A 176 -17.01 -47.08 -66.76
CA SER A 176 -17.49 -46.94 -68.15
C SER A 176 -18.37 -48.12 -68.58
N ASP A 177 -18.68 -49.03 -67.65
CA ASP A 177 -19.49 -50.21 -67.93
C ASP A 177 -20.93 -49.79 -68.21
N ALA A 178 -21.51 -50.28 -69.30
CA ALA A 178 -22.85 -49.88 -69.72
C ALA A 178 -23.96 -50.44 -68.80
N GLY A 179 -25.00 -49.63 -68.56
CA GLY A 179 -26.21 -50.01 -67.82
C GLY A 179 -26.20 -49.66 -66.33
N SER A 180 -27.30 -50.01 -65.63
CA SER A 180 -27.51 -49.83 -64.18
C SER A 180 -27.38 -51.18 -63.46
N LEU A 181 -26.20 -51.78 -63.60
CA LEU A 181 -25.97 -53.18 -63.23
C LEU A 181 -24.58 -53.36 -62.59
N GLY A 182 -24.27 -52.68 -61.48
CA GLY A 182 -23.18 -53.01 -60.56
C GLY A 182 -22.10 -51.93 -60.37
N ASN A 183 -20.83 -52.36 -60.24
CA ASN A 183 -19.71 -51.57 -59.69
C ASN A 183 -20.00 -51.07 -58.27
N PHE A 184 -20.18 -52.02 -57.34
CA PHE A 184 -20.37 -51.68 -55.95
C PHE A 184 -19.06 -51.22 -55.30
N LEU A 185 -19.13 -50.13 -54.53
CA LEU A 185 -18.02 -49.57 -53.77
C LEU A 185 -18.34 -49.51 -52.28
N ASP A 186 -17.34 -49.83 -51.46
CA ASP A 186 -17.42 -49.75 -50.00
C ASP A 186 -16.02 -49.58 -49.39
N ASP A 187 -15.95 -49.18 -48.11
CA ASP A 187 -14.75 -49.00 -47.29
C ASP A 187 -13.64 -48.18 -47.96
N ILE A 188 -14.02 -47.00 -48.45
CA ILE A 188 -13.10 -46.10 -49.15
C ILE A 188 -12.21 -45.38 -48.14
N ARG A 189 -10.95 -45.78 -48.06
CA ARG A 189 -9.95 -45.13 -47.21
C ARG A 189 -8.89 -44.49 -48.07
N ILE A 190 -8.73 -43.18 -47.92
CA ILE A 190 -7.72 -42.40 -48.65
C ILE A 190 -6.76 -41.83 -47.62
N THR A 191 -5.48 -42.11 -47.82
CA THR A 191 -4.40 -41.66 -46.96
C THR A 191 -3.69 -40.51 -47.63
N LEU A 192 -3.76 -39.34 -47.01
CA LEU A 192 -3.01 -38.13 -47.38
C LEU A 192 -2.22 -37.67 -46.14
N ASN A 193 -1.18 -36.88 -46.36
CA ASN A 193 -0.55 -36.19 -45.24
C ASN A 193 -1.58 -35.24 -44.57
N PRO A 194 -1.66 -35.14 -43.24
CA PRO A 194 -2.45 -34.08 -42.63
C PRO A 194 -1.83 -32.70 -42.91
N PHE A 195 -2.68 -31.68 -42.97
CA PHE A 195 -2.26 -30.28 -42.93
C PHE A 195 -2.05 -29.83 -41.49
N ILE A 196 -0.95 -29.12 -41.28
CA ILE A 196 -0.55 -28.62 -39.97
C ILE A 196 -0.02 -27.19 -40.09
N GLU A 197 -0.49 -26.32 -39.19
CA GLU A 197 0.03 -24.98 -38.99
C GLU A 197 -0.09 -24.56 -37.51
N LEU A 198 0.51 -23.43 -37.11
CA LEU A 198 0.32 -22.84 -35.78
C LEU A 198 -1.01 -22.07 -35.70
N SER A 199 -1.69 -22.16 -34.55
CA SER A 199 -3.04 -21.60 -34.34
C SER A 199 -3.09 -20.09 -34.17
N THR A 200 -2.03 -19.44 -33.67
CA THR A 200 -1.87 -17.96 -33.65
C THR A 200 -0.47 -17.50 -34.13
N ALA A 201 -0.36 -16.28 -34.66
CA ALA A 201 0.90 -15.66 -35.09
C ALA A 201 1.53 -14.87 -33.95
N SER A 202 0.67 -14.34 -33.08
CA SER A 202 1.01 -13.78 -31.80
C SER A 202 -0.04 -14.17 -30.77
N ALA A 203 0.41 -14.35 -29.53
CA ALA A 203 -0.45 -14.53 -28.36
C ALA A 203 0.30 -14.05 -27.11
N SER A 204 -0.42 -13.87 -26.01
CA SER A 204 0.17 -13.53 -24.73
C SER A 204 -0.59 -14.15 -23.57
N GLY A 205 0.12 -14.35 -22.45
CA GLY A 205 -0.46 -14.83 -21.21
C GLY A 205 0.37 -14.39 -20.00
N VAL A 206 -0.29 -14.30 -18.85
CA VAL A 206 0.36 -14.03 -17.57
C VAL A 206 1.19 -15.24 -17.13
N GLU A 207 2.37 -15.00 -16.57
CA GLU A 207 3.29 -16.07 -16.15
C GLU A 207 2.70 -17.00 -15.09
N SER A 208 1.85 -16.47 -14.20
CA SER A 208 1.09 -17.23 -13.20
C SER A 208 0.11 -18.27 -13.77
N LEU A 209 -0.11 -18.29 -15.10
CA LEU A 209 -0.93 -19.28 -15.78
C LEU A 209 -0.11 -20.05 -16.81
N ALA A 210 0.39 -21.23 -16.40
CA ALA A 210 1.30 -22.09 -17.17
C ALA A 210 0.92 -22.35 -18.65
N THR A 211 -0.36 -22.26 -19.02
CA THR A 211 -0.83 -22.50 -20.39
C THR A 211 -1.76 -21.43 -20.96
N ALA A 212 -1.77 -20.21 -20.40
CA ALA A 212 -2.68 -19.16 -20.86
C ALA A 212 -2.42 -18.77 -22.32
N ASN A 213 -3.41 -18.99 -23.19
CA ASN A 213 -3.38 -18.62 -24.62
C ASN A 213 -2.14 -19.10 -25.38
N LEU A 214 -1.48 -20.19 -24.95
CA LEU A 214 -0.33 -20.73 -25.67
C LEU A 214 -0.75 -21.14 -27.09
N PRO A 215 0.08 -20.86 -28.12
CA PRO A 215 -0.15 -21.38 -29.46
C PRO A 215 -0.25 -22.91 -29.46
N THR A 216 -1.07 -23.43 -30.35
CA THR A 216 -1.28 -24.86 -30.57
C THR A 216 -0.96 -25.20 -32.02
N LEU A 217 -0.79 -26.49 -32.33
CA LEU A 217 -0.92 -26.94 -33.71
C LEU A 217 -2.40 -26.98 -34.08
N THR A 218 -2.75 -26.51 -35.27
CA THR A 218 -4.04 -26.79 -35.91
C THR A 218 -3.81 -27.93 -36.89
N VAL A 219 -4.58 -29.01 -36.75
CA VAL A 219 -4.42 -30.23 -37.55
C VAL A 219 -5.69 -30.49 -38.35
N ASN A 220 -5.53 -30.83 -39.63
CA ASN A 220 -6.64 -31.15 -40.52
C ASN A 220 -6.29 -32.32 -41.46
N GLY A 221 -7.08 -33.39 -41.41
CA GLY A 221 -6.85 -34.64 -42.13
C GLY A 221 -7.00 -35.88 -41.26
N THR A 222 -6.84 -37.06 -41.86
CA THR A 222 -6.94 -38.36 -41.17
C THR A 222 -5.57 -39.01 -41.01
N LEU A 223 -5.24 -39.37 -39.77
CA LEU A 223 -4.04 -40.12 -39.43
C LEU A 223 -4.41 -41.55 -39.03
N PHE A 224 -3.95 -42.54 -39.78
CA PHE A 224 -4.16 -43.96 -39.42
C PHE A 224 -3.13 -44.47 -38.39
N THR A 225 -2.02 -43.75 -38.24
CA THR A 225 -0.97 -44.00 -37.23
C THR A 225 -0.54 -42.66 -36.66
N ALA A 226 -0.07 -42.65 -35.41
CA ALA A 226 0.42 -41.42 -34.79
C ALA A 226 1.57 -40.80 -35.60
N ARG A 227 1.63 -39.47 -35.62
CA ARG A 227 2.68 -38.70 -36.31
C ARG A 227 3.33 -37.71 -35.36
N THR A 228 4.65 -37.57 -35.50
CA THR A 228 5.45 -36.62 -34.73
C THR A 228 5.72 -35.38 -35.56
N VAL A 229 5.39 -34.21 -35.01
CA VAL A 229 5.61 -32.91 -35.63
C VAL A 229 6.78 -32.23 -34.95
N ASN A 230 7.72 -31.71 -35.75
CA ASN A 230 8.90 -31.03 -35.23
C ASN A 230 8.61 -29.55 -35.00
N VAL A 231 8.88 -29.06 -33.80
CA VAL A 231 8.72 -27.66 -33.40
C VAL A 231 10.04 -27.19 -32.80
N SER A 232 10.41 -25.94 -33.08
CA SER A 232 11.62 -25.33 -32.52
C SER A 232 11.34 -23.97 -31.92
N ILE A 233 12.05 -23.64 -30.85
CA ILE A 233 12.19 -22.29 -30.36
C ILE A 233 13.35 -21.64 -31.11
N THR A 234 13.06 -20.60 -31.88
CA THR A 234 14.02 -19.94 -32.77
C THR A 234 14.64 -18.68 -32.15
N GLY A 235 14.10 -18.21 -31.02
CA GLY A 235 14.54 -16.99 -30.37
C GLY A 235 13.50 -16.50 -29.35
N GLY A 236 13.55 -15.21 -29.07
CA GLY A 236 12.81 -14.59 -27.98
C GLY A 236 13.74 -14.04 -26.90
N THR A 237 13.18 -13.28 -25.97
CA THR A 237 13.90 -12.77 -24.79
C THR A 237 13.83 -13.73 -23.61
N ALA A 238 12.81 -14.57 -23.57
CA ALA A 238 12.56 -15.57 -22.52
C ALA A 238 13.65 -16.66 -22.50
N VAL A 239 14.14 -17.00 -21.32
CA VAL A 239 15.13 -18.03 -21.03
C VAL A 239 14.47 -19.38 -20.72
N ARG A 240 14.65 -20.35 -21.62
CA ARG A 240 14.19 -21.73 -21.42
C ARG A 240 14.82 -22.35 -20.17
N GLY A 241 13.98 -22.90 -19.30
CA GLY A 241 14.36 -23.50 -18.01
C GLY A 241 14.19 -22.56 -16.83
N THR A 242 14.13 -21.25 -17.08
CA THR A 242 13.77 -20.24 -16.09
C THR A 242 12.29 -19.90 -16.26
N ASP A 243 11.90 -19.23 -17.34
CA ASP A 243 10.53 -18.69 -17.53
C ASP A 243 9.62 -19.59 -18.38
N TYR A 244 10.16 -20.62 -19.06
CA TYR A 244 9.33 -21.68 -19.66
C TYR A 244 10.07 -23.01 -19.84
N THR A 245 9.31 -24.10 -19.98
CA THR A 245 9.82 -25.42 -20.33
C THR A 245 9.27 -25.90 -21.67
N THR A 246 10.02 -26.75 -22.36
CA THR A 246 9.60 -27.45 -23.57
C THR A 246 9.56 -28.96 -23.32
N PRO A 247 8.78 -29.74 -24.10
CA PRO A 247 8.85 -31.19 -24.05
C PRO A 247 10.28 -31.69 -24.27
N GLY A 248 10.83 -32.43 -23.30
CA GLY A 248 12.20 -32.94 -23.33
C GLY A 248 13.31 -31.89 -23.11
N GLY A 249 12.97 -30.63 -22.81
CA GLY A 249 13.92 -29.57 -22.39
C GLY A 249 14.78 -28.96 -23.50
N GLY A 250 14.68 -29.46 -24.74
CA GLY A 250 15.44 -28.97 -25.90
C GLY A 250 14.83 -27.72 -26.54
N ALA A 251 15.65 -26.97 -27.28
CA ALA A 251 15.16 -25.90 -28.17
C ALA A 251 14.35 -26.47 -29.35
N THR A 252 14.60 -27.71 -29.73
CA THR A 252 13.80 -28.47 -30.69
C THR A 252 13.14 -29.62 -29.95
N PHE A 253 11.83 -29.80 -30.17
CA PHE A 253 11.03 -30.84 -29.55
C PHE A 253 9.98 -31.37 -30.53
N THR A 254 9.35 -32.48 -30.15
CA THR A 254 8.34 -33.13 -30.98
C THR A 254 6.98 -33.11 -30.30
N VAL A 255 5.93 -32.81 -31.07
CA VAL A 255 4.53 -32.96 -30.65
C VAL A 255 3.96 -34.20 -31.31
N THR A 256 3.41 -35.12 -30.52
CA THR A 256 2.79 -36.34 -31.08
C THR A 256 1.31 -36.09 -31.32
N ILE A 257 0.88 -36.26 -32.57
CA ILE A 257 -0.53 -36.28 -32.97
C ILE A 257 -0.97 -37.75 -33.01
N PRO A 258 -1.90 -38.17 -32.15
CA PRO A 258 -2.44 -39.54 -32.18
C PRO A 258 -3.10 -39.89 -33.53
N ALA A 259 -3.27 -41.18 -33.79
CA ALA A 259 -4.14 -41.61 -34.88
C ALA A 259 -5.58 -41.11 -34.65
N GLY A 260 -6.25 -40.66 -35.70
CA GLY A 260 -7.58 -40.07 -35.62
C GLY A 260 -7.93 -39.19 -36.82
N THR A 261 -9.15 -38.69 -36.83
CA THR A 261 -9.65 -37.74 -37.83
C THR A 261 -9.70 -36.35 -37.21
N TYR A 262 -9.05 -35.38 -37.85
CA TYR A 262 -8.91 -34.02 -37.36
C TYR A 262 -9.56 -33.06 -38.36
N GLN A 263 -10.45 -32.19 -37.88
CA GLN A 263 -11.08 -31.13 -38.67
C GLN A 263 -10.77 -29.78 -38.03
N ASN A 264 -9.61 -29.21 -38.35
CA ASN A 264 -9.06 -28.00 -37.73
C ASN A 264 -8.98 -28.07 -36.20
N ALA A 265 -8.61 -29.25 -35.68
CA ALA A 265 -8.53 -29.46 -34.25
C ALA A 265 -7.20 -28.96 -33.68
N ALA A 266 -7.24 -28.41 -32.47
CA ALA A 266 -6.08 -27.91 -31.77
C ALA A 266 -5.35 -29.04 -31.03
N VAL A 267 -4.03 -29.13 -31.20
CA VAL A 267 -3.14 -30.03 -30.45
C VAL A 267 -2.13 -29.18 -29.68
N PRO A 268 -2.07 -29.26 -28.34
CA PRO A 268 -1.14 -28.47 -27.53
C PRO A 268 0.34 -28.74 -27.88
N LEU A 269 1.16 -27.70 -27.83
CA LEU A 269 2.61 -27.82 -28.05
C LEU A 269 3.34 -28.47 -26.88
N GLY A 270 2.75 -28.47 -25.68
CA GLY A 270 3.38 -28.98 -24.46
C GLY A 270 4.43 -28.03 -23.85
N ILE A 271 4.53 -26.79 -24.33
CA ILE A 271 5.23 -25.71 -23.64
C ILE A 271 4.49 -25.41 -22.33
N GLN A 272 5.22 -25.14 -21.24
CA GLN A 272 4.65 -24.67 -19.98
C GLN A 272 5.40 -23.42 -19.54
N ILE A 273 4.66 -22.38 -19.19
CA ILE A 273 5.22 -21.16 -18.58
C ILE A 273 5.52 -21.45 -17.11
N VAL A 274 6.64 -20.93 -16.62
CA VAL A 274 7.08 -21.05 -15.23
C VAL A 274 6.76 -19.73 -14.54
N ASP A 275 6.08 -19.82 -13.40
CA ASP A 275 5.78 -18.70 -12.52
C ASP A 275 6.90 -18.61 -11.47
N ASP A 276 7.56 -17.46 -11.36
CA ASP A 276 8.59 -17.26 -10.34
C ASP A 276 8.33 -16.02 -9.47
N THR A 277 9.38 -15.29 -9.08
CA THR A 277 9.26 -14.09 -8.23
C THR A 277 10.17 -12.96 -8.72
N ALA A 278 10.84 -13.15 -9.84
CA ALA A 278 11.76 -12.21 -10.42
C ALA A 278 10.98 -11.20 -11.26
N ASN A 279 11.25 -9.91 -11.06
CA ASN A 279 10.72 -8.88 -11.95
C ASN A 279 11.65 -8.75 -13.16
N GLU A 280 11.27 -9.37 -14.25
CA GLU A 280 12.00 -9.45 -15.52
C GLU A 280 11.29 -8.63 -16.61
N GLY A 281 10.03 -8.28 -16.39
CA GLY A 281 9.19 -7.56 -17.35
C GLY A 281 8.65 -8.50 -18.43
N SER A 282 7.97 -7.96 -19.46
CA SER A 282 7.38 -8.83 -20.48
C SER A 282 8.44 -9.39 -21.42
N GLU A 283 8.42 -10.71 -21.61
CA GLU A 283 9.38 -11.45 -22.42
C GLU A 283 8.70 -12.26 -23.52
N THR A 284 9.47 -12.78 -24.47
CA THR A 284 8.91 -13.45 -25.66
C THR A 284 9.54 -14.82 -25.93
N ILE A 285 8.74 -15.73 -26.46
CA ILE A 285 9.14 -17.00 -27.05
C ILE A 285 8.82 -16.95 -28.54
N GLN A 286 9.82 -17.15 -29.41
CA GLN A 286 9.61 -17.29 -30.86
C GLN A 286 9.57 -18.77 -31.23
N ILE A 287 8.41 -19.23 -31.69
CA ILE A 287 8.11 -20.63 -32.00
C ILE A 287 8.06 -20.79 -33.52
N ALA A 288 8.73 -21.80 -34.05
CA ALA A 288 8.67 -22.18 -35.45
C ALA A 288 8.21 -23.64 -35.62
N LEU A 289 7.33 -23.85 -36.59
CA LEU A 289 6.92 -25.16 -37.07
C LEU A 289 7.87 -25.61 -38.18
N ASN A 290 8.53 -26.75 -37.99
CA ASN A 290 9.53 -27.24 -38.93
C ASN A 290 8.91 -28.18 -39.96
N PRO A 291 9.40 -28.19 -41.22
CA PRO A 291 9.07 -29.23 -42.19
C PRO A 291 9.44 -30.61 -41.66
N GLY A 292 8.72 -31.63 -42.10
CA GLY A 292 8.96 -33.01 -41.70
C GLY A 292 8.33 -34.01 -42.66
N THR A 293 8.36 -35.29 -42.30
CA THR A 293 7.75 -36.37 -43.07
C THR A 293 6.43 -36.80 -42.44
N GLY A 294 5.48 -37.22 -43.28
CA GLY A 294 4.17 -37.71 -42.81
C GLY A 294 3.17 -36.62 -42.40
N TYR A 295 3.47 -35.35 -42.67
CA TYR A 295 2.56 -34.20 -42.61
C TYR A 295 2.98 -33.16 -43.65
N THR A 296 2.06 -32.25 -43.99
CA THR A 296 2.31 -31.14 -44.91
C THR A 296 2.06 -29.82 -44.19
N VAL A 297 3.06 -28.93 -44.19
CA VAL A 297 2.92 -27.59 -43.64
C VAL A 297 2.17 -26.73 -44.64
N SER A 298 0.85 -26.61 -44.46
CA SER A 298 -0.06 -25.87 -45.34
C SER A 298 -1.20 -25.27 -44.52
N SER A 299 -1.89 -24.28 -45.07
CA SER A 299 -3.06 -23.71 -44.42
C SER A 299 -4.15 -24.78 -44.25
N THR A 300 -4.65 -24.89 -43.03
CA THR A 300 -5.75 -25.79 -42.63
C THR A 300 -7.12 -25.19 -42.97
N SER A 301 -7.21 -23.88 -43.11
CA SER A 301 -8.44 -23.14 -43.41
C SER A 301 -8.66 -22.90 -44.92
N SER A 302 -7.58 -22.83 -45.71
CA SER A 302 -7.66 -22.45 -47.12
C SER A 302 -6.80 -23.36 -48.00
N CYS A 303 -7.40 -23.99 -49.01
CA CYS A 303 -6.65 -24.86 -49.91
C CYS A 303 -5.63 -24.07 -50.75
N GLY A 304 -4.34 -24.40 -50.61
CA GLY A 304 -3.24 -23.66 -51.26
C GLY A 304 -2.85 -22.36 -50.54
N GLY A 305 -3.46 -22.06 -49.40
CA GLY A 305 -3.06 -20.94 -48.55
C GLY A 305 -1.69 -21.16 -47.89
N ALA A 306 -1.02 -20.06 -47.55
CA ALA A 306 0.23 -20.10 -46.80
C ALA A 306 -0.04 -20.57 -45.37
N ALA A 307 0.72 -21.57 -44.91
CA ALA A 307 0.67 -22.04 -43.52
C ALA A 307 1.25 -20.97 -42.60
N ARG A 308 0.72 -20.89 -41.37
CA ARG A 308 1.44 -20.22 -40.31
C ARG A 308 2.51 -21.10 -39.70
N THR A 309 3.75 -20.77 -40.02
CA THR A 309 4.95 -21.49 -39.59
C THR A 309 5.68 -20.84 -38.43
N ALA A 310 5.30 -19.63 -38.03
CA ALA A 310 5.91 -18.92 -36.91
C ALA A 310 4.84 -18.32 -35.98
N SER A 311 5.16 -18.28 -34.69
CA SER A 311 4.35 -17.63 -33.66
C SER A 311 5.26 -16.94 -32.64
N THR A 312 4.87 -15.76 -32.16
CA THR A 312 5.53 -15.10 -31.02
C THR A 312 4.58 -15.12 -29.83
N TYR A 313 4.97 -15.77 -28.75
CA TYR A 313 4.23 -15.77 -27.50
C TYR A 313 4.88 -14.81 -26.51
N THR A 314 4.12 -13.87 -25.95
CA THR A 314 4.60 -12.94 -24.93
C THR A 314 4.18 -13.41 -23.54
N ILE A 315 5.16 -13.68 -22.68
CA ILE A 315 4.96 -13.90 -21.25
C ILE A 315 4.85 -12.51 -20.61
N THR A 316 3.74 -12.24 -19.93
CA THR A 316 3.59 -11.00 -19.16
C THR A 316 3.84 -11.30 -17.69
N ASP A 317 4.98 -10.81 -17.22
CA ASP A 317 5.38 -10.80 -15.82
C ASP A 317 4.32 -10.10 -14.94
N ASN A 318 3.97 -10.75 -13.85
CA ASN A 318 2.99 -10.31 -12.88
C ASN A 318 3.61 -10.01 -11.51
N ASP A 319 4.93 -9.86 -11.42
CA ASP A 319 5.70 -9.67 -10.21
C ASP A 319 6.14 -8.21 -10.06
N SER A 320 5.34 -7.43 -9.33
CA SER A 320 5.62 -6.01 -9.13
C SER A 320 6.43 -5.75 -7.84
N PRO A 321 7.59 -5.07 -7.91
CA PRO A 321 8.32 -4.64 -6.72
C PRO A 321 7.52 -3.66 -5.86
N VAL A 322 7.65 -3.81 -4.54
CA VAL A 322 7.05 -2.94 -3.52
C VAL A 322 8.12 -2.47 -2.57
N VAL A 323 8.17 -1.15 -2.36
CA VAL A 323 9.11 -0.53 -1.43
C VAL A 323 8.33 0.23 -0.38
N LEU A 324 8.57 -0.06 0.90
CA LEU A 324 8.08 0.72 2.03
C LEU A 324 9.24 1.48 2.65
N THR A 325 9.18 2.80 2.55
CA THR A 325 10.19 3.72 3.06
C THR A 325 9.67 4.58 4.21
N LYS A 326 10.58 5.19 4.96
CA LYS A 326 10.27 5.98 6.16
C LYS A 326 10.75 7.43 6.00
N ASN A 327 9.88 8.37 6.36
CA ASN A 327 10.16 9.79 6.45
C ASN A 327 9.86 10.31 7.87
N TRP A 328 10.75 11.12 8.43
CA TRP A 328 10.58 11.75 9.74
C TRP A 328 10.49 13.26 9.58
N VAL A 329 9.48 13.88 10.19
CA VAL A 329 9.36 15.34 10.28
C VAL A 329 9.55 15.74 11.74
N THR A 330 10.60 16.54 11.98
CA THR A 330 11.00 17.04 13.31
C THR A 330 11.15 15.94 14.38
N GLY A 331 11.63 14.76 13.98
CA GLY A 331 11.80 13.61 14.88
C GLY A 331 12.80 13.82 16.01
N ILE A 332 12.64 13.04 17.09
CA ILE A 332 13.58 12.99 18.21
C ILE A 332 14.77 12.12 17.80
N VAL A 333 15.99 12.67 17.84
CA VAL A 333 17.21 11.93 17.48
C VAL A 333 17.29 10.64 18.29
N GLY A 334 17.52 9.53 17.61
CA GLY A 334 17.58 8.19 18.22
C GLY A 334 16.25 7.44 18.28
N ASP A 335 15.09 8.08 18.06
CA ASP A 335 13.84 7.34 17.86
C ASP A 335 13.95 6.48 16.60
N ALA A 336 13.48 5.23 16.70
CA ALA A 336 13.70 4.23 15.68
C ALA A 336 12.47 3.35 15.46
N VAL A 337 12.30 2.90 14.21
CA VAL A 337 11.23 1.99 13.80
C VAL A 337 11.77 0.83 12.96
N SER A 338 11.08 -0.30 13.01
CA SER A 338 11.13 -1.36 12.01
C SER A 338 9.93 -1.25 11.07
N LEU A 339 10.15 -1.55 9.79
CA LEU A 339 9.12 -1.59 8.75
C LEU A 339 8.97 -3.03 8.25
N ALA A 340 7.75 -3.48 7.98
CA ALA A 340 7.53 -4.78 7.34
C ALA A 340 6.38 -4.74 6.34
N ILE A 341 6.53 -5.56 5.30
CA ILE A 341 5.52 -5.82 4.28
C ILE A 341 5.16 -7.30 4.38
N SER A 342 3.87 -7.61 4.50
CA SER A 342 3.36 -8.99 4.45
C SER A 342 2.23 -9.12 3.44
N GLY A 343 1.97 -10.35 2.97
CA GLY A 343 1.01 -10.62 1.89
C GLY A 343 1.61 -10.60 0.48
N GLY A 344 2.91 -10.30 0.36
CA GLY A 344 3.71 -10.47 -0.85
C GLY A 344 4.78 -11.54 -0.67
N PHE A 345 5.62 -11.71 -1.68
CA PHE A 345 6.71 -12.68 -1.76
C PHE A 345 8.07 -12.00 -1.50
N GLY A 346 9.07 -12.78 -1.08
CA GLY A 346 10.44 -12.30 -0.90
C GLY A 346 10.60 -11.11 0.07
N ALA A 347 9.72 -10.99 1.06
CA ALA A 347 9.67 -9.82 1.94
C ALA A 347 10.95 -9.68 2.77
N SER A 348 11.56 -8.49 2.71
CA SER A 348 12.69 -8.07 3.53
C SER A 348 12.27 -6.91 4.42
N ALA A 349 12.61 -7.00 5.71
CA ALA A 349 12.27 -5.98 6.70
C ALA A 349 13.16 -4.73 6.54
N GLY A 350 12.59 -3.57 6.83
CA GLY A 350 13.25 -2.28 6.83
C GLY A 350 13.45 -1.73 8.24
N THR A 351 14.29 -0.72 8.37
CA THR A 351 14.51 0.02 9.62
C THR A 351 14.75 1.50 9.33
N SER A 352 14.49 2.37 10.30
CA SER A 352 14.85 3.79 10.19
C SER A 352 15.04 4.39 11.57
N THR A 353 16.14 5.12 11.76
CA THR A 353 16.42 5.87 13.00
C THR A 353 16.55 7.35 12.69
N VAL A 354 15.93 8.22 13.47
CA VAL A 354 16.06 9.68 13.32
C VAL A 354 17.52 10.10 13.51
N GLY A 355 18.09 10.78 12.51
CA GLY A 355 19.50 11.18 12.51
C GLY A 355 20.49 10.03 12.30
N GLY A 356 20.00 8.82 12.04
CA GLY A 356 20.79 7.62 11.78
C GLY A 356 20.55 7.04 10.38
N GLY A 357 20.83 5.75 10.24
CA GLY A 357 20.62 5.01 8.99
C GLY A 357 19.15 4.67 8.73
N ALA A 358 18.85 4.40 7.45
CA ALA A 358 17.57 3.87 7.01
C ALA A 358 17.76 2.77 5.98
N THR A 359 16.93 1.73 6.07
CA THR A 359 16.83 0.62 5.12
C THR A 359 15.36 0.44 4.80
N ASN A 360 15.00 0.48 3.52
CA ASN A 360 13.62 0.27 3.10
C ASN A 360 13.21 -1.18 3.31
N ALA A 361 11.94 -1.42 3.65
CA ALA A 361 11.37 -2.75 3.52
C ALA A 361 11.00 -2.98 2.05
N THR A 362 11.19 -4.21 1.56
CA THR A 362 10.92 -4.57 0.16
C THR A 362 10.15 -5.86 0.08
N ALA A 363 9.32 -6.01 -0.96
CA ALA A 363 8.66 -7.26 -1.31
C ALA A 363 8.38 -7.27 -2.82
N VAL A 364 7.95 -8.42 -3.34
CA VAL A 364 7.35 -8.56 -4.66
C VAL A 364 5.90 -8.96 -4.47
N ALA A 365 5.00 -8.47 -5.32
CA ALA A 365 3.58 -8.79 -5.18
C ALA A 365 2.83 -8.73 -6.50
N ILE A 366 1.80 -9.57 -6.58
CA ILE A 366 0.97 -9.74 -7.77
C ILE A 366 -0.16 -8.72 -7.78
N PRO A 367 -0.54 -8.13 -8.93
CA PRO A 367 -1.70 -7.25 -9.05
C PRO A 367 -2.96 -7.83 -8.40
N GLY A 368 -3.67 -7.01 -7.64
CA GLY A 368 -4.87 -7.41 -6.89
C GLY A 368 -4.60 -8.08 -5.53
N SER A 369 -3.36 -8.49 -5.23
CA SER A 369 -3.00 -8.95 -3.89
C SER A 369 -3.16 -7.82 -2.86
N THR A 370 -3.53 -8.19 -1.62
CA THR A 370 -3.61 -7.22 -0.52
C THR A 370 -2.35 -7.35 0.34
N LEU A 371 -1.59 -6.25 0.40
CA LEU A 371 -0.42 -6.14 1.24
C LEU A 371 -0.77 -5.48 2.57
N THR A 372 -0.13 -5.94 3.63
CA THR A 372 -0.14 -5.27 4.94
C THR A 372 1.21 -4.62 5.16
N LEU A 373 1.17 -3.31 5.40
CA LEU A 373 2.31 -2.44 5.65
C LEU A 373 2.29 -2.10 7.13
N THR A 374 3.37 -2.38 7.83
CA THR A 374 3.46 -2.16 9.27
C THR A 374 4.69 -1.32 9.62
N GLU A 375 4.50 -0.47 10.61
CA GLU A 375 5.55 0.23 11.31
C GLU A 375 5.51 -0.18 12.79
N ALA A 376 6.66 -0.45 13.40
CA ALA A 376 6.74 -0.68 14.83
C ALA A 376 7.89 0.11 15.42
N TYR A 377 7.64 0.85 16.50
CA TYR A 377 8.66 1.59 17.21
C TYR A 377 9.57 0.61 17.97
N THR A 378 10.86 0.63 17.65
CA THR A 378 11.90 -0.12 18.36
C THR A 378 12.58 0.75 19.42
N THR A 379 12.53 2.07 19.28
CA THR A 379 12.98 3.05 20.28
C THR A 379 12.11 4.32 20.17
N GLY A 380 11.82 4.96 21.30
CA GLY A 380 10.89 6.09 21.36
C GLY A 380 9.44 5.67 21.55
N ALA A 381 8.51 6.61 21.39
CA ALA A 381 7.08 6.38 21.62
C ALA A 381 6.21 6.90 20.48
N ALA A 382 5.38 6.04 19.90
CA ALA A 382 4.44 6.39 18.83
C ALA A 382 3.49 7.55 19.20
N ALA A 383 3.16 7.68 20.49
CA ALA A 383 2.30 8.75 20.99
C ALA A 383 2.85 10.17 20.68
N ASN A 384 4.17 10.32 20.53
CA ASN A 384 4.82 11.59 20.21
C ASN A 384 4.60 12.04 18.76
N TYR A 385 4.01 11.20 17.90
CA TYR A 385 3.94 11.43 16.46
C TYR A 385 2.51 11.36 15.92
N ASN A 386 2.28 12.07 14.83
CA ASN A 386 1.20 11.82 13.90
C ASN A 386 1.77 11.00 12.74
N SER A 387 1.25 9.78 12.55
CA SER A 387 1.69 8.86 11.50
C SER A 387 0.73 8.89 10.32
N SER A 388 1.27 8.97 9.11
CA SER A 388 0.52 8.83 7.85
C SER A 388 1.29 7.93 6.89
N ILE A 389 0.59 7.35 5.92
CA ILE A 389 1.22 6.60 4.82
C ILE A 389 0.60 7.03 3.50
N GLU A 390 1.44 7.18 2.49
CA GLU A 390 1.02 7.41 1.11
C GLU A 390 1.71 6.39 0.22
N CYS A 391 0.93 5.68 -0.59
CA CYS A 391 1.44 4.75 -1.59
C CYS A 391 1.22 5.34 -2.98
N ARG A 392 2.23 5.28 -3.85
CA ARG A 392 2.17 5.79 -5.22
C ARG A 392 2.68 4.76 -6.21
N ARG A 393 2.01 4.69 -7.36
CA ARG A 393 2.50 3.94 -8.52
C ARG A 393 3.74 4.60 -9.06
N ASN A 394 4.77 3.82 -9.35
CA ASN A 394 6.02 4.36 -9.83
C ASN A 394 5.95 4.78 -11.31
N SER A 395 5.02 4.21 -12.09
CA SER A 395 4.87 4.55 -13.51
C SER A 395 4.30 5.95 -13.77
N ASP A 396 3.37 6.42 -12.93
CA ASP A 396 2.65 7.68 -13.16
C ASP A 396 2.43 8.53 -11.91
N ASN A 397 3.04 8.15 -10.79
CA ASN A 397 2.98 8.86 -9.52
C ASN A 397 1.57 9.04 -8.94
N VAL A 398 0.59 8.26 -9.41
CA VAL A 398 -0.79 8.30 -8.91
C VAL A 398 -0.87 7.65 -7.53
N VAL A 399 -1.63 8.29 -6.62
CA VAL A 399 -1.87 7.77 -5.27
C VAL A 399 -2.75 6.52 -5.33
N VAL A 400 -2.32 5.48 -4.63
CA VAL A 400 -3.09 4.25 -4.39
C VAL A 400 -3.71 4.32 -3.01
N ALA A 401 -5.01 4.06 -2.94
CA ALA A 401 -5.75 4.11 -1.68
C ALA A 401 -5.21 3.09 -0.68
N THR A 402 -5.02 3.52 0.56
CA THR A 402 -4.64 2.65 1.67
C THR A 402 -5.79 2.50 2.66
N GLY A 403 -5.98 1.27 3.17
CA GLY A 403 -6.97 0.94 4.19
C GLY A 403 -6.36 0.83 5.59
N GLY A 404 -7.20 0.69 6.61
CA GLY A 404 -6.78 0.49 8.00
C GLY A 404 -6.48 1.78 8.76
N SER A 405 -5.88 1.68 9.95
CA SER A 405 -5.60 2.81 10.84
C SER A 405 -4.40 2.54 11.75
N GLY A 406 -3.81 3.59 12.31
CA GLY A 406 -2.66 3.47 13.20
C GLY A 406 -1.41 2.95 12.46
N LEU A 407 -0.65 2.09 13.14
CA LEU A 407 0.65 1.59 12.69
C LEU A 407 0.60 0.35 11.77
N SER A 408 -0.60 -0.02 11.31
CA SER A 408 -0.82 -1.10 10.36
C SER A 408 -1.82 -0.64 9.31
N ARG A 409 -1.41 -0.62 8.05
CA ARG A 409 -2.25 -0.25 6.91
C ARG A 409 -2.23 -1.31 5.85
N THR A 410 -3.24 -1.34 5.02
CA THR A 410 -3.30 -2.24 3.86
C THR A 410 -3.30 -1.47 2.57
N VAL A 411 -2.79 -2.08 1.51
CA VAL A 411 -2.86 -1.57 0.14
C VAL A 411 -3.13 -2.73 -0.81
N VAL A 412 -3.97 -2.51 -1.81
CA VAL A 412 -4.17 -3.48 -2.89
C VAL A 412 -3.19 -3.16 -4.00
N MET A 413 -2.42 -4.15 -4.43
CA MET A 413 -1.42 -3.96 -5.47
C MET A 413 -2.07 -3.57 -6.80
N PRO A 414 -1.64 -2.45 -7.41
CA PRO A 414 -2.13 -2.05 -8.72
C PRO A 414 -1.52 -2.95 -9.81
N SER A 415 -2.15 -2.99 -10.98
CA SER A 415 -1.63 -3.70 -12.15
C SER A 415 -0.53 -2.91 -12.88
N GLY A 416 0.44 -3.65 -13.44
CA GLY A 416 1.39 -3.15 -14.44
C GLY A 416 2.41 -2.12 -13.94
N THR A 417 2.72 -2.07 -12.64
CA THR A 417 3.74 -1.16 -12.10
C THR A 417 4.23 -1.56 -10.71
N SER A 418 5.43 -1.09 -10.35
CA SER A 418 5.93 -1.13 -8.98
C SER A 418 5.28 -0.06 -8.09
N LEU A 419 5.27 -0.32 -6.78
CA LEU A 419 4.60 0.51 -5.78
C LEU A 419 5.61 1.02 -4.75
N THR A 420 5.63 2.33 -4.52
CA THR A 420 6.39 2.93 -3.40
C THR A 420 5.42 3.48 -2.37
N CYS A 421 5.55 3.03 -1.13
CA CYS A 421 4.82 3.52 0.02
C CYS A 421 5.76 4.27 0.96
N THR A 422 5.39 5.48 1.36
CA THR A 422 6.16 6.29 2.30
C THR A 422 5.38 6.45 3.59
N TRP A 423 5.90 5.88 4.67
CA TRP A 423 5.42 6.13 6.03
C TRP A 423 6.02 7.43 6.55
N THR A 424 5.19 8.39 6.97
CA THR A 424 5.64 9.67 7.51
C THR A 424 5.23 9.80 8.96
N ASN A 425 6.20 10.03 9.86
CA ASN A 425 5.92 10.37 11.25
C ASN A 425 6.34 11.81 11.50
N SER A 426 5.36 12.64 11.82
CA SER A 426 5.53 14.04 12.15
C SER A 426 5.38 14.23 13.64
N ARG A 427 6.41 14.75 14.31
CA ARG A 427 6.36 14.95 15.77
C ARG A 427 5.21 15.91 16.11
N ARG A 428 4.39 15.53 17.08
CA ARG A 428 3.28 16.36 17.56
C ARG A 428 3.82 17.65 18.16
N SER A 429 3.06 18.72 18.00
CA SER A 429 3.45 20.06 18.41
C SER A 429 2.34 20.77 19.17
N ALA A 430 2.75 21.64 20.09
CA ALA A 430 1.90 22.59 20.78
C ALA A 430 2.43 24.02 20.56
N THR A 431 1.65 25.00 20.97
CA THR A 431 2.11 26.38 21.11
C THR A 431 2.50 26.67 22.55
N LEU A 432 3.57 27.43 22.77
CA LEU A 432 3.98 27.92 24.08
C LEU A 432 4.00 29.45 24.09
N VAL A 433 3.37 30.01 25.13
CA VAL A 433 3.39 31.42 25.45
C VAL A 433 3.93 31.59 26.87
N VAL A 434 4.91 32.48 27.04
CA VAL A 434 5.35 32.93 28.36
C VAL A 434 4.74 34.31 28.64
N ARG A 435 4.27 34.48 29.88
CA ARG A 435 3.63 35.69 30.36
C ARG A 435 4.31 36.19 31.62
N LYS A 436 4.32 37.50 31.78
CA LYS A 436 4.76 38.14 33.02
C LYS A 436 3.63 38.96 33.61
N THR A 437 3.20 38.63 34.82
CA THR A 437 2.21 39.40 35.58
C THR A 437 2.90 40.16 36.70
N TRP A 438 2.61 41.45 36.78
CA TRP A 438 3.07 42.36 37.84
C TRP A 438 1.91 42.66 38.78
N VAL A 439 2.15 42.59 40.09
CA VAL A 439 1.14 42.94 41.12
C VAL A 439 1.77 43.91 42.12
N ASN A 440 1.14 45.07 42.30
CA ASN A 440 1.65 46.20 43.09
C ASN A 440 3.11 46.57 42.77
N ALA A 441 3.55 46.35 41.53
CA ALA A 441 4.94 46.52 41.15
C ALA A 441 5.39 47.99 41.26
N VAL A 442 6.67 48.16 41.60
CA VAL A 442 7.35 49.44 41.36
C VAL A 442 7.49 49.59 39.85
N THR A 443 6.90 50.65 39.29
CA THR A 443 6.96 50.92 37.86
C THR A 443 8.41 51.09 37.41
N THR A 444 8.72 50.74 36.17
CA THR A 444 10.06 50.66 35.55
C THR A 444 10.95 49.48 35.96
N ASN A 445 10.58 48.70 36.99
CA ASN A 445 11.24 47.41 37.21
C ASN A 445 11.01 46.50 36.00
N ALA A 446 12.01 45.69 35.69
CA ALA A 446 12.02 44.92 34.45
C ALA A 446 12.63 43.54 34.67
N VAL A 447 12.12 42.57 33.92
CA VAL A 447 12.59 41.19 33.89
C VAL A 447 12.67 40.69 32.46
N THR A 448 13.52 39.69 32.25
CA THR A 448 13.42 38.79 31.10
C THR A 448 12.94 37.44 31.59
N VAL A 449 11.81 36.96 31.05
CA VAL A 449 11.38 35.57 31.23
C VAL A 449 11.67 34.80 29.96
N ALA A 450 12.29 33.64 30.08
CA ALA A 450 12.71 32.85 28.93
C ALA A 450 12.68 31.35 29.22
N THR A 451 12.62 30.57 28.15
CA THR A 451 12.87 29.12 28.21
C THR A 451 14.24 28.76 27.66
N SER A 452 14.76 27.61 28.09
CA SER A 452 15.92 26.95 27.49
C SER A 452 15.65 25.44 27.36
N GLY A 453 16.33 24.78 26.42
CA GLY A 453 16.17 23.33 26.18
C GLY A 453 15.15 22.95 25.10
N LEU A 454 14.46 23.92 24.50
CA LEU A 454 13.55 23.71 23.37
C LEU A 454 14.25 23.98 22.03
N ILE A 455 13.75 23.38 20.94
CA ILE A 455 14.11 23.75 19.57
C ILE A 455 13.79 25.22 19.32
N ASN A 456 12.60 25.68 19.74
CA ASN A 456 12.18 27.08 19.63
C ASN A 456 11.94 27.66 21.04
N ASN A 457 12.97 28.25 21.64
CA ASN A 457 12.85 28.87 22.95
C ASN A 457 12.01 30.15 22.91
N ALA A 458 11.17 30.33 23.91
CA ALA A 458 10.38 31.54 24.14
C ALA A 458 11.21 32.55 24.95
N SER A 459 11.03 33.84 24.68
CA SER A 459 11.62 34.92 25.46
C SER A 459 10.69 36.13 25.46
N LEU A 460 10.60 36.80 26.62
CA LEU A 460 9.82 38.01 26.84
C LEU A 460 10.63 38.95 27.73
N ALA A 461 10.98 40.11 27.21
CA ALA A 461 11.37 41.25 28.03
C ALA A 461 10.10 41.95 28.50
N SER A 462 9.91 42.05 29.81
CA SER A 462 8.75 42.68 30.46
C SER A 462 9.20 43.81 31.36
N VAL A 463 8.51 44.94 31.27
CA VAL A 463 8.75 46.14 32.07
C VAL A 463 7.44 46.51 32.75
N ALA A 464 7.45 46.74 34.06
CA ALA A 464 6.30 47.21 34.80
C ALA A 464 5.95 48.67 34.38
N ASN A 465 5.14 48.85 33.35
CA ASN A 465 4.59 50.13 32.91
C ASN A 465 3.51 50.64 33.86
N SER A 466 2.85 49.73 34.57
CA SER A 466 1.88 50.02 35.63
C SER A 466 2.06 49.07 36.83
N ALA A 467 1.44 49.41 37.96
CA ALA A 467 1.55 48.61 39.18
C ALA A 467 0.91 47.21 39.04
N ASN A 468 -0.10 47.07 38.18
CA ASN A 468 -0.83 45.82 37.96
C ASN A 468 -1.08 45.61 36.46
N GLU A 469 -0.35 44.68 35.85
CA GLU A 469 -0.46 44.39 34.41
C GLU A 469 0.05 43.00 34.05
N THR A 470 -0.10 42.63 32.78
CA THR A 470 0.45 41.38 32.24
C THR A 470 1.00 41.58 30.83
N ASP A 471 2.28 41.24 30.66
CA ASP A 471 2.96 41.20 29.37
C ASP A 471 2.97 39.76 28.83
N THR A 472 3.03 39.61 27.51
CA THR A 472 2.93 38.31 26.83
C THR A 472 3.77 38.31 25.57
N ASN A 473 4.50 37.22 25.28
CA ASN A 473 5.21 37.06 24.01
C ASN A 473 4.31 36.48 22.89
N ALA A 474 4.81 36.54 21.65
CA ALA A 474 4.23 35.77 20.56
C ALA A 474 4.40 34.27 20.82
N ALA A 475 3.39 33.47 20.45
CA ALA A 475 3.45 32.03 20.61
C ALA A 475 4.59 31.41 19.79
N VAL A 476 5.34 30.49 20.41
CA VAL A 476 6.36 29.68 19.74
C VAL A 476 5.88 28.24 19.61
N THR A 477 6.31 27.53 18.56
CA THR A 477 5.99 26.11 18.39
C THR A 477 6.94 25.23 19.18
N VAL A 478 6.40 24.37 20.02
CA VAL A 478 7.15 23.38 20.80
C VAL A 478 6.68 21.98 20.45
N TYR A 479 7.48 20.96 20.71
CA TYR A 479 7.24 19.59 20.28
C TYR A 479 7.10 18.61 21.45
N ALA A 480 6.31 17.57 21.25
CA ALA A 480 6.04 16.54 22.26
C ALA A 480 7.33 15.90 22.77
N ALA A 481 7.44 15.69 24.09
CA ALA A 481 8.63 15.21 24.80
C ALA A 481 9.82 16.19 24.87
N GLU A 482 9.70 17.42 24.39
CA GLU A 482 10.67 18.46 24.78
C GLU A 482 10.52 18.81 26.27
N THR A 483 11.63 19.19 26.90
CA THR A 483 11.64 19.72 28.26
C THR A 483 12.29 21.09 28.27
N ALA A 484 11.56 22.09 28.78
CA ALA A 484 12.01 23.46 28.89
C ALA A 484 12.33 23.81 30.34
N ALA A 485 13.48 24.43 30.59
CA ALA A 485 13.71 25.15 31.84
C ALA A 485 13.18 26.57 31.74
N LEU A 486 12.24 26.91 32.61
CA LEU A 486 11.60 28.22 32.73
C LEU A 486 12.43 29.10 33.68
N GLY A 487 12.88 30.25 33.20
CA GLY A 487 13.70 31.17 33.97
C GLY A 487 13.13 32.59 33.95
N GLU A 488 13.29 33.29 35.08
CA GLU A 488 13.09 34.72 35.20
C GLU A 488 14.37 35.37 35.71
N THR A 489 14.78 36.46 35.06
CA THR A 489 15.94 37.25 35.46
C THR A 489 15.55 38.72 35.53
N PHE A 490 15.71 39.35 36.70
CA PHE A 490 15.54 40.80 36.85
C PHE A 490 16.66 41.55 36.11
N THR A 491 16.26 42.47 35.23
CA THR A 491 17.17 43.38 34.51
C THR A 491 17.17 44.76 35.14
N VAL A 492 16.08 45.16 35.80
CA VAL A 492 15.95 46.38 36.61
C VAL A 492 15.15 46.08 37.88
N GLY A 493 15.63 46.53 39.03
CA GLY A 493 15.03 46.25 40.35
C GLY A 493 15.70 45.07 41.06
N ASN A 494 15.10 44.61 42.16
CA ASN A 494 15.60 43.48 42.95
C ASN A 494 14.46 42.47 43.20
N GLY A 495 14.65 41.24 42.75
CA GLY A 495 13.69 40.14 42.91
C GLY A 495 13.40 39.77 44.37
N ALA A 496 14.30 40.09 45.31
CA ALA A 496 14.04 39.90 46.74
C ALA A 496 12.88 40.78 47.27
N ASN A 497 12.54 41.86 46.56
CA ASN A 497 11.39 42.71 46.87
C ASN A 497 10.09 42.17 46.26
N TYR A 498 10.07 40.94 45.74
CA TYR A 498 8.90 40.35 45.13
C TYR A 498 8.71 38.91 45.64
N SER A 499 7.47 38.59 46.00
CA SER A 499 7.01 37.21 46.07
C SER A 499 6.81 36.72 44.64
N GLN A 500 7.63 35.77 44.20
CA GLN A 500 7.64 35.24 42.83
C GLN A 500 6.85 33.93 42.78
N ALA A 501 6.03 33.75 41.76
CA ALA A 501 5.31 32.51 41.49
C ALA A 501 5.35 32.16 40.01
N LEU A 502 5.38 30.86 39.69
CA LEU A 502 5.34 30.33 38.33
C LEU A 502 4.21 29.30 38.24
N ALA A 503 3.33 29.46 37.25
CA ALA A 503 2.30 28.48 36.94
C ALA A 503 2.14 28.35 35.42
N CYS A 504 1.93 27.13 34.93
CA CYS A 504 1.56 26.88 33.55
C CYS A 504 0.15 26.29 33.47
N THR A 505 -0.57 26.63 32.42
CA THR A 505 -1.85 26.04 32.05
C THR A 505 -1.79 25.46 30.65
N GLY A 506 -2.65 24.48 30.37
CA GLY A 506 -2.68 23.78 29.08
C GLY A 506 -1.59 22.73 28.88
N ASN A 507 -0.68 22.58 29.85
CA ASN A 507 0.26 21.46 29.94
C ASN A 507 -0.40 20.27 30.65
N GLY A 508 -0.42 19.12 29.98
CA GLY A 508 -0.95 17.87 30.52
C GLY A 508 -0.07 17.27 31.62
N THR A 509 1.22 17.59 31.62
CA THR A 509 2.19 17.19 32.66
C THR A 509 2.43 18.37 33.60
N ALA A 510 2.20 18.20 34.91
CA ALA A 510 2.49 19.23 35.90
C ALA A 510 3.99 19.62 35.92
N LEU A 511 4.29 20.87 36.29
CA LEU A 511 5.66 21.35 36.37
C LEU A 511 6.46 20.57 37.42
N ALA A 512 7.69 20.21 37.05
CA ALA A 512 8.68 19.67 37.99
C ALA A 512 9.64 20.80 38.38
N GLY A 513 9.32 21.53 39.44
CA GLY A 513 10.02 22.78 39.77
C GLY A 513 9.77 23.82 38.67
N ASN A 514 10.83 24.25 37.98
CA ASN A 514 10.74 25.15 36.83
C ASN A 514 10.86 24.43 35.48
N LEU A 515 10.74 23.11 35.45
CA LEU A 515 10.77 22.33 34.21
C LEU A 515 9.36 22.09 33.67
N LEU A 516 9.16 22.46 32.41
CA LEU A 516 7.96 22.16 31.62
C LEU A 516 8.28 21.01 30.65
N THR A 517 7.55 19.90 30.75
CA THR A 517 7.61 18.82 29.76
C THR A 517 6.37 18.87 28.87
N VAL A 518 6.58 19.00 27.56
CA VAL A 518 5.50 19.07 26.58
C VAL A 518 4.90 17.68 26.37
N ASN A 519 3.63 17.51 26.71
CA ASN A 519 2.92 16.26 26.51
C ASN A 519 2.43 16.13 25.05
N PRO A 520 2.36 14.92 24.47
CA PRO A 520 1.82 14.73 23.12
C PRO A 520 0.36 15.15 22.90
N ALA A 521 -0.41 15.33 23.98
CA ALA A 521 -1.78 15.82 23.93
C ALA A 521 -1.89 17.36 24.07
N ASP A 522 -0.79 18.05 24.37
CA ASP A 522 -0.79 19.50 24.53
C ASP A 522 -1.07 20.19 23.19
N THR A 523 -1.79 21.32 23.25
CA THR A 523 -2.15 22.11 22.06
C THR A 523 -1.75 23.57 22.23
N ALA A 524 -2.08 24.17 23.36
CA ALA A 524 -1.68 25.52 23.73
C ALA A 524 -1.30 25.58 25.21
N ILE A 525 -0.05 25.94 25.48
CA ILE A 525 0.53 26.05 26.82
C ILE A 525 0.79 27.53 27.10
N VAL A 526 0.39 27.98 28.29
CA VAL A 526 0.66 29.33 28.78
C VAL A 526 1.33 29.25 30.14
N CYS A 527 2.58 29.72 30.22
CA CYS A 527 3.32 29.81 31.47
C CYS A 527 3.38 31.25 31.96
N THR A 528 2.86 31.51 33.15
CA THR A 528 2.78 32.86 33.75
C THR A 528 3.70 32.94 34.96
N PHE A 529 4.60 33.91 34.92
CA PHE A 529 5.43 34.33 36.04
C PHE A 529 4.77 35.52 36.73
N THR A 530 4.46 35.42 38.02
CA THR A 530 3.82 36.49 38.78
C THR A 530 4.76 37.06 39.82
N ASN A 531 5.00 38.38 39.77
CA ASN A 531 5.79 39.10 40.77
C ASN A 531 4.89 40.05 41.54
N SER A 532 4.68 39.74 42.82
CA SER A 532 3.92 40.56 43.76
C SER A 532 4.86 41.31 44.67
N TYR A 533 4.87 42.65 44.59
CA TYR A 533 5.81 43.47 45.36
C TYR A 533 5.60 43.31 46.87
N VAL A 534 6.70 43.14 47.60
CA VAL A 534 6.77 43.11 49.05
C VAL A 534 7.68 44.25 49.48
N VAL A 535 7.18 45.13 50.35
CA VAL A 535 7.92 46.31 50.82
C VAL A 535 9.09 45.85 51.71
N PRO A 536 10.35 46.15 51.35
CA PRO A 536 11.51 45.74 52.16
C PRO A 536 11.66 46.66 53.37
N LEU A 537 11.12 46.27 54.52
CA LEU A 537 11.30 47.01 55.77
C LEU A 537 12.69 46.74 56.37
N ALA A 538 13.37 47.78 56.84
CA ALA A 538 14.58 47.65 57.63
C ALA A 538 14.21 47.60 59.12
N ILE A 539 14.90 46.78 59.91
CA ILE A 539 14.72 46.70 61.36
C ILE A 539 16.07 46.81 62.07
N ALA A 540 16.14 47.72 63.05
CA ALA A 540 17.29 47.88 63.93
C ALA A 540 16.89 47.50 65.36
N LYS A 541 17.54 46.50 65.93
CA LYS A 541 17.33 46.06 67.32
C LYS A 541 18.51 46.51 68.17
N THR A 542 18.22 47.19 69.27
CA THR A 542 19.22 47.63 70.25
C THR A 542 18.79 47.23 71.65
N SER A 543 19.77 47.03 72.54
CA SER A 543 19.53 46.71 73.95
C SER A 543 20.42 47.57 74.84
N ALA A 544 19.87 48.09 75.93
CA ALA A 544 20.61 48.84 76.94
C ALA A 544 20.22 48.37 78.34
N ALA A 545 21.19 48.31 79.25
CA ALA A 545 20.91 48.05 80.66
C ALA A 545 20.05 49.18 81.24
N PHE A 546 18.93 48.82 81.89
CA PHE A 546 18.03 49.74 82.56
C PHE A 546 18.32 49.82 84.05
N SER A 547 18.48 48.67 84.70
CA SER A 547 18.87 48.56 86.10
C SER A 547 19.56 47.23 86.36
N ASP A 548 20.44 47.17 87.36
CA ASP A 548 20.97 45.90 87.85
C ASP A 548 20.94 45.81 89.39
N PRO A 549 21.03 44.61 89.98
CA PRO A 549 20.93 44.43 91.43
C PRO A 549 22.04 45.10 92.26
N VAL A 550 23.15 45.49 91.64
CA VAL A 550 24.36 46.03 92.29
C VAL A 550 24.41 47.55 92.17
N ASN A 551 24.20 48.10 90.98
CA ASN A 551 24.37 49.51 90.63
C ASN A 551 23.03 50.26 90.55
N GLY A 552 21.90 49.57 90.71
CA GLY A 552 20.58 50.16 90.54
C GLY A 552 20.44 50.72 89.12
N THR A 553 19.97 51.96 88.97
CA THR A 553 19.83 52.65 87.67
C THR A 553 21.04 53.51 87.29
N VAL A 554 22.09 53.56 88.12
CA VAL A 554 23.28 54.39 87.88
C VAL A 554 24.40 53.54 87.32
N ASN A 555 24.73 53.70 86.03
CA ASN A 555 25.71 52.86 85.31
C ASN A 555 25.41 51.34 85.38
N PRO A 556 24.17 50.90 85.07
CA PRO A 556 23.79 49.49 85.16
C PRO A 556 24.53 48.62 84.13
N LYS A 557 24.71 47.34 84.48
CA LYS A 557 25.32 46.29 83.66
C LYS A 557 24.30 45.20 83.33
N LEU A 558 24.44 44.57 82.16
CA LEU A 558 23.63 43.40 81.77
C LEU A 558 24.16 42.13 82.46
N ILE A 559 23.96 42.04 83.77
CA ILE A 559 24.27 40.87 84.61
C ILE A 559 22.97 40.12 84.97
N PRO A 560 23.03 38.86 85.42
CA PRO A 560 21.86 38.16 85.94
C PRO A 560 21.09 38.98 86.99
N GLY A 561 19.77 39.04 86.85
CA GLY A 561 18.88 39.89 87.64
C GLY A 561 18.77 41.34 87.16
N ALA A 562 19.47 41.74 86.10
CA ALA A 562 19.36 43.08 85.52
C ALA A 562 18.16 43.20 84.58
N PHE A 563 17.53 44.37 84.56
CA PHE A 563 16.55 44.71 83.53
C PHE A 563 17.25 45.35 82.34
N ALA A 564 16.88 44.93 81.13
CA ALA A 564 17.32 45.49 79.87
C ALA A 564 16.13 46.11 79.12
N ASN A 565 16.31 47.31 78.59
CA ASN A 565 15.39 47.88 77.62
C ASN A 565 15.82 47.45 76.21
N TYR A 566 14.86 46.95 75.44
CA TYR A 566 15.02 46.56 74.05
C TYR A 566 14.26 47.54 73.17
N SER A 567 14.90 48.04 72.13
CA SER A 567 14.28 48.96 71.18
C SER A 567 14.38 48.37 69.77
N LEU A 568 13.22 48.20 69.12
CA LEU A 568 13.11 47.78 67.72
C LEU A 568 12.62 48.97 66.91
N THR A 569 13.47 49.53 66.07
CA THR A 569 13.09 50.58 65.13
C THR A 569 12.89 49.96 63.76
N VAL A 570 11.69 50.11 63.21
CA VAL A 570 11.32 49.61 61.89
C VAL A 570 11.18 50.79 60.94
N THR A 571 11.86 50.72 59.80
CA THR A 571 11.96 51.80 58.81
C THR A 571 11.41 51.33 57.47
N ALA A 572 10.48 52.11 56.91
CA ALA A 572 10.02 51.91 55.54
C ALA A 572 11.00 52.57 54.55
N PRO A 573 11.19 52.00 53.35
CA PRO A 573 11.97 52.65 52.30
C PRO A 573 11.44 54.03 51.97
N ALA A 574 12.31 54.96 51.56
CA ALA A 574 11.93 56.33 51.21
C ALA A 574 10.95 56.44 50.03
N SER A 575 10.88 55.41 49.17
CA SER A 575 10.11 55.41 47.94
C SER A 575 8.82 54.59 47.99
N THR A 576 8.61 53.76 49.01
CA THR A 576 7.45 52.86 49.10
C THR A 576 6.89 52.78 50.51
N SER A 577 5.57 52.61 50.59
CA SER A 577 4.81 52.64 51.84
C SER A 577 4.07 51.31 52.03
N PRO A 578 4.18 50.68 53.22
CA PRO A 578 3.26 49.62 53.60
C PRO A 578 1.81 50.11 53.57
N THR A 579 0.93 49.29 53.00
CA THR A 579 -0.51 49.58 52.88
C THR A 579 -1.23 49.38 54.22
N ASN A 580 -2.50 49.80 54.28
CA ASN A 580 -3.29 49.78 55.51
C ASN A 580 -3.29 48.40 56.20
N ASN A 581 -2.91 48.36 57.47
CA ASN A 581 -2.88 47.16 58.32
C ASN A 581 -1.97 46.01 57.79
N SER A 582 -0.95 46.34 57.00
CA SER A 582 -0.03 45.34 56.41
C SER A 582 1.27 45.11 57.19
N VAL A 583 1.58 45.95 58.18
CA VAL A 583 2.80 45.84 58.98
C VAL A 583 2.59 44.88 60.14
N VAL A 584 3.45 43.86 60.22
CA VAL A 584 3.50 42.92 61.35
C VAL A 584 4.95 42.76 61.78
N VAL A 585 5.24 42.99 63.05
CA VAL A 585 6.57 42.80 63.64
C VAL A 585 6.51 41.61 64.58
N THR A 586 7.38 40.63 64.38
CA THR A 586 7.53 39.49 65.29
C THR A 586 8.95 39.49 65.83
N ASP A 587 9.09 39.48 67.15
CA ASP A 587 10.37 39.41 67.83
C ASP A 587 10.49 38.12 68.63
N ALA A 588 11.58 37.39 68.42
CA ALA A 588 11.98 36.26 69.25
C ALA A 588 12.75 36.78 70.46
N LEU A 589 12.34 36.35 71.66
CA LEU A 589 13.04 36.69 72.88
C LEU A 589 14.22 35.72 73.09
N PRO A 590 15.40 36.21 73.51
CA PRO A 590 16.52 35.34 73.89
C PRO A 590 16.14 34.38 75.02
N ALA A 591 16.70 33.17 75.03
CA ALA A 591 16.37 32.14 76.01
C ALA A 591 16.62 32.52 77.49
N ASN A 592 17.56 33.44 77.75
CA ASN A 592 17.90 33.91 79.10
C ASN A 592 17.29 35.30 79.38
N LEU A 593 16.14 35.59 78.78
CA LEU A 593 15.43 36.85 78.95
C LEU A 593 13.96 36.59 79.24
N SER A 594 13.54 36.95 80.45
CA SER A 594 12.14 36.97 80.86
C SER A 594 11.48 38.29 80.47
N LEU A 595 10.34 38.27 79.76
CA LEU A 595 9.70 39.50 79.28
C LEU A 595 9.00 40.25 80.42
N PHE A 596 9.22 41.55 80.56
CA PHE A 596 8.41 42.38 81.44
C PHE A 596 7.01 42.58 80.87
N VAL A 597 5.99 42.14 81.61
CA VAL A 597 4.58 42.13 81.20
C VAL A 597 3.73 43.11 82.03
N GLY A 598 4.37 43.94 82.85
CA GLY A 598 3.75 45.09 83.51
C GLY A 598 3.66 46.33 82.61
N THR A 599 3.33 47.49 83.17
CA THR A 599 3.22 48.74 82.41
C THR A 599 4.59 49.36 82.15
N TYR A 600 5.03 49.39 80.89
CA TYR A 600 6.23 50.11 80.45
C TYR A 600 5.91 51.61 80.35
N ALA A 601 6.34 52.45 81.29
CA ALA A 601 6.09 53.89 81.25
C ALA A 601 6.97 54.62 80.20
N PRO A 602 6.44 55.61 79.45
CA PRO A 602 5.05 56.03 79.35
C PRO A 602 4.31 55.23 78.26
N GLY A 603 3.63 54.15 78.62
CA GLY A 603 2.94 53.24 77.71
C GLY A 603 1.76 52.59 78.42
N SER A 604 0.79 52.08 77.66
CA SER A 604 -0.46 51.51 78.18
C SER A 604 -0.34 50.06 78.64
N GLY A 605 0.80 49.39 78.39
CA GLY A 605 1.00 47.98 78.66
C GLY A 605 2.49 47.57 78.62
N PRO A 606 2.82 46.31 78.31
CA PRO A 606 4.18 45.76 78.27
C PRO A 606 5.15 46.45 77.29
N ILE A 607 4.61 47.23 76.37
CA ILE A 607 5.33 47.88 75.29
C ILE A 607 5.05 49.38 75.30
N ALA A 608 6.07 50.18 75.03
CA ALA A 608 5.92 51.56 74.58
C ALA A 608 6.11 51.65 73.06
N PHE A 609 5.02 51.97 72.35
CA PHE A 609 5.02 52.20 70.91
C PHE A 609 5.18 53.69 70.60
N ALA A 610 6.23 54.03 69.86
CA ALA A 610 6.45 55.38 69.35
C ALA A 610 6.22 55.37 67.83
N ALA A 611 5.08 55.92 67.41
CA ALA A 611 4.69 55.97 65.99
C ALA A 611 5.69 56.78 65.13
N GLY A 612 6.41 57.74 65.73
CA GLY A 612 7.26 58.65 64.97
C GLY A 612 6.49 59.35 63.86
N ALA A 613 7.09 59.42 62.67
CA ALA A 613 6.45 59.96 61.46
C ALA A 613 5.67 58.89 60.66
N SER A 614 5.51 57.67 61.18
CA SER A 614 4.92 56.55 60.42
C SER A 614 3.44 56.71 60.12
N GLY A 615 2.68 57.38 60.99
CA GLY A 615 1.23 57.44 60.91
C GLY A 615 0.52 56.17 61.40
N LEU A 616 1.27 55.16 61.84
CA LEU A 616 0.73 53.94 62.43
C LEU A 616 0.17 54.19 63.83
N THR A 617 -0.90 53.50 64.18
CA THR A 617 -1.47 53.49 65.53
C THR A 617 -1.25 52.15 66.21
N TYR A 618 -1.19 52.18 67.54
CA TYR A 618 -1.06 51.00 68.37
C TYR A 618 -2.01 51.13 69.55
N SER A 619 -2.72 50.04 69.83
CA SER A 619 -3.67 49.90 70.92
C SER A 619 -3.31 48.67 71.75
N PHE A 620 -3.47 48.81 73.06
CA PHE A 620 -3.34 47.72 74.01
C PHE A 620 -4.48 47.85 75.03
N ALA A 621 -5.20 46.76 75.25
CA ALA A 621 -6.35 46.72 76.16
C ALA A 621 -6.02 45.91 77.42
N SER A 622 -5.47 44.70 77.28
CA SER A 622 -5.03 43.86 78.40
C SER A 622 -4.17 42.70 77.90
N LEU A 623 -3.45 42.02 78.80
CA LEU A 623 -2.64 40.83 78.46
C LEU A 623 -3.46 39.67 77.86
N ALA A 624 -4.78 39.63 78.10
CA ALA A 624 -5.69 38.60 77.59
C ALA A 624 -6.48 39.04 76.34
N SER A 625 -6.26 40.27 75.87
CA SER A 625 -6.98 40.80 74.71
C SER A 625 -6.59 40.06 73.44
N THR A 626 -7.57 39.66 72.65
CA THR A 626 -7.35 39.07 71.31
C THR A 626 -7.60 40.06 70.18
N THR A 627 -8.06 41.28 70.52
CA THR A 627 -8.51 42.29 69.56
C THR A 627 -7.59 43.49 69.46
N ASP A 628 -6.59 43.59 70.34
CA ASP A 628 -5.60 44.66 70.29
C ASP A 628 -4.39 44.28 69.44
N ASP A 629 -3.36 45.12 69.49
CA ASP A 629 -2.24 45.08 68.55
C ASP A 629 -1.03 44.31 69.09
N LEU A 630 -1.17 43.61 70.23
CA LEU A 630 -0.09 42.89 70.90
C LEU A 630 -0.48 41.44 71.21
N GLU A 631 0.31 40.49 70.72
CA GLU A 631 0.11 39.06 70.96
C GLU A 631 1.39 38.39 71.48
N PHE A 632 1.23 37.35 72.31
CA PHE A 632 2.34 36.61 72.90
C PHE A 632 2.29 35.14 72.51
N SER A 633 3.47 34.52 72.49
CA SER A 633 3.63 33.09 72.23
C SER A 633 4.58 32.44 73.22
N SER A 634 4.22 31.26 73.72
CA SER A 634 5.05 30.42 74.59
C SER A 634 5.60 29.18 73.89
N ASN A 635 5.43 29.06 72.57
CA ASN A 635 5.81 27.88 71.79
C ASN A 635 6.59 28.22 70.52
N GLY A 636 7.49 29.20 70.60
CA GLY A 636 8.38 29.52 69.48
C GLY A 636 7.69 30.27 68.32
N GLY A 637 6.58 30.97 68.58
CA GLY A 637 5.83 31.70 67.56
C GLY A 637 4.83 30.84 66.77
N ALA A 638 4.66 29.55 67.12
CA ALA A 638 3.73 28.65 66.43
C ALA A 638 2.26 29.01 66.66
N SER A 639 1.91 29.52 67.85
CA SER A 639 0.57 30.08 68.16
C SER A 639 0.66 31.36 68.97
N TRP A 640 -0.37 32.20 68.85
CA TRP A 640 -0.43 33.58 69.37
C TRP A 640 -1.57 33.78 70.38
N THR A 641 -1.84 32.76 71.19
CA THR A 641 -2.96 32.72 72.14
C THR A 641 -2.49 32.70 73.60
N TYR A 642 -1.19 32.86 73.85
CA TYR A 642 -0.64 32.82 75.20
C TYR A 642 -0.98 34.12 75.94
N VAL A 643 -1.46 34.00 77.17
CA VAL A 643 -1.78 35.13 78.06
C VAL A 643 -0.70 35.20 79.15
N PRO A 644 0.18 36.20 79.12
CA PRO A 644 1.27 36.26 80.08
C PRO A 644 0.79 36.48 81.52
N THR A 645 1.53 35.92 82.48
CA THR A 645 1.29 36.08 83.92
C THR A 645 2.53 36.65 84.59
N ALA A 646 2.40 37.83 85.18
CA ALA A 646 3.49 38.51 85.87
C ALA A 646 3.93 37.73 87.13
N ASP A 647 5.23 37.52 87.29
CA ASP A 647 5.86 37.02 88.51
C ASP A 647 6.12 38.16 89.54
N VAL A 648 6.90 37.87 90.58
CA VAL A 648 7.29 38.85 91.62
C VAL A 648 8.08 40.05 91.07
N ASN A 649 8.77 39.88 89.94
CA ASN A 649 9.54 40.91 89.25
C ASN A 649 8.74 41.59 88.12
N GLY A 650 7.48 41.21 87.92
CA GLY A 650 6.64 41.72 86.85
C GLY A 650 6.95 41.14 85.47
N VAL A 651 7.68 40.02 85.40
CA VAL A 651 8.08 39.35 84.16
C VAL A 651 7.38 38.00 83.97
N ASP A 652 7.42 37.48 82.76
CA ASP A 652 6.97 36.11 82.42
C ASP A 652 8.03 35.41 81.56
N ALA A 653 8.65 34.37 82.13
CA ALA A 653 9.68 33.55 81.49
C ALA A 653 9.14 32.63 80.38
N ALA A 654 7.84 32.33 80.39
CA ALA A 654 7.24 31.45 79.40
C ALA A 654 6.97 32.17 78.08
N VAL A 655 7.07 33.51 78.02
CA VAL A 655 6.97 34.23 76.76
C VAL A 655 8.24 34.00 75.94
N THR A 656 8.08 33.39 74.78
CA THR A 656 9.17 33.12 73.84
C THR A 656 9.19 34.12 72.69
N HIS A 657 8.04 34.63 72.26
CA HIS A 657 7.92 35.59 71.17
C HIS A 657 6.83 36.62 71.44
N VAL A 658 7.00 37.79 70.84
CA VAL A 658 6.02 38.89 70.86
C VAL A 658 5.71 39.29 69.42
N ARG A 659 4.42 39.48 69.10
CA ARG A 659 3.96 39.99 67.79
C ARG A 659 3.17 41.26 67.96
N ILE A 660 3.56 42.27 67.20
CA ILE A 660 2.98 43.61 67.20
C ILE A 660 2.38 43.87 65.82
N ARG A 661 1.11 44.28 65.78
CA ARG A 661 0.32 44.50 64.55
C ARG A 661 -0.31 45.90 64.54
N PRO A 662 0.51 46.96 64.38
CA PRO A 662 -0.02 48.31 64.37
C PRO A 662 -1.02 48.52 63.23
N LYS A 663 -1.94 49.46 63.40
CA LYS A 663 -3.02 49.76 62.45
C LYS A 663 -2.72 51.01 61.63
N GLY A 664 -3.38 51.11 60.47
CA GLY A 664 -3.16 52.20 59.52
C GLY A 664 -2.16 51.87 58.43
N PRO A 665 -2.00 52.76 57.43
CA PRO A 665 -0.87 52.73 56.49
C PRO A 665 0.40 53.30 57.14
N MET A 666 1.57 52.93 56.61
CA MET A 666 2.86 53.49 57.06
C MET A 666 3.45 54.40 55.98
N ALA A 667 3.76 55.66 56.34
CA ALA A 667 4.34 56.63 55.42
C ALA A 667 5.72 56.19 54.88
N ALA A 668 6.03 56.51 53.62
CA ALA A 668 7.33 56.19 53.01
C ALA A 668 8.46 56.93 53.75
N GLY A 669 9.63 56.29 53.88
CA GLY A 669 10.82 56.83 54.55
C GLY A 669 10.67 57.05 56.05
N SER A 670 9.51 56.72 56.62
CA SER A 670 9.23 56.91 58.04
C SER A 670 9.75 55.74 58.87
N SER A 671 9.79 55.92 60.18
CA SER A 671 10.09 54.85 61.13
C SER A 671 9.15 54.92 62.33
N PHE A 672 8.91 53.76 62.93
CA PHE A 672 8.31 53.65 64.25
C PHE A 672 9.21 52.79 65.14
N THR A 673 9.06 52.94 66.46
CA THR A 673 9.88 52.23 67.44
C THR A 673 9.00 51.50 68.45
N ILE A 674 9.33 50.23 68.70
CA ILE A 674 8.75 49.39 69.73
C ILE A 674 9.78 49.26 70.85
N ASN A 675 9.42 49.65 72.07
CA ASN A 675 10.27 49.48 73.24
C ASN A 675 9.68 48.43 74.19
N LEU A 676 10.51 47.45 74.53
CA LEU A 676 10.22 46.35 75.44
C LEU A 676 11.20 46.39 76.61
N ARG A 677 10.86 45.71 77.71
CA ARG A 677 11.78 45.45 78.82
C ARG A 677 11.83 43.97 79.10
N GLY A 678 13.00 43.45 79.46
CA GLY A 678 13.13 42.08 79.96
C GLY A 678 14.11 42.00 81.11
N LEU A 679 13.96 40.98 81.95
CA LEU A 679 14.88 40.61 83.00
C LEU A 679 15.88 39.58 82.44
N VAL A 680 17.17 39.88 82.58
CA VAL A 680 18.26 38.95 82.26
C VAL A 680 18.33 37.90 83.36
N GLU A 681 18.19 36.64 82.99
CA GLU A 681 18.21 35.51 83.93
C GLU A 681 19.62 35.10 84.37
#